data_AF-A0A1H9HDN0-F1
#
_entry.id   AF-A0A1H9HDN0-F1
#
_cell.length_a   1.000
_cell.length_b   1.000
_cell.length_c   1.000
_cell.angle_alpha   90.00
_cell.angle_beta   90.00
_cell.angle_gamma   90.00
#
_symmetry.space_group_name_H-M   'P 1'
#
loop_
_entity.id
_entity.type
_entity.pdbx_description
1 polymer ?
#
loop_
_entity_poly.entity_id
_entity_poly.type
_entity_poly.pdbx_seq_one_letter_code
_entity_poly.pdbx_strand_id
1 'polypeptide(L)'
;MDLTDITRSMVRSKEPVALKQLDTPWTDKALTSKCPKSEYPRPQFVRDSYISLNGIWGFCVTDSPSIPRKKDICGSIRVPFSPESMLSKVDITAGSRKTLLPHVLKPGEYLWYYRKVDVVGRPDASSRLLLHFGAVDQVCDVYINGHSVAHHEGGYLPFTIDVTRYSQKDYFDLKVCVTDVTDTSWLSRGKQTLNRGGMFYSAQSGIWQSVWMEWVPDTAILKVVAEPSKDLSFVKIRLTVTKPCDVIIRQIPDSRIGQKDDIGGEESELFEKMITADKFHPCDPLDAQTDHPIPSSDTIPMDTLYAYTTKVGILIEDAKLWTPENPYLYHIEIIARDEEGSTDKVKSYFGMRTYTMEQDAKGHMRFCLNHKPYFIKGVLDQGYWPDGLMTAPCDAALIYDIKTMKKLGFNTLRKHIKIEESRYYYHCDRLGMLVVQDMVSGGSTYDKPLVTYLPNLFPNIMQTLDDSAKSYKFLARSDAAGRQAFVAEMRSTASYLKNCTSIAIWTIFNEGWGQFDAATLPDILKFIDNTRPIDAASGWFDQGSGDFNSIHNYFRKPSVPVDKHKRACFLSECGGLTYYMEGHCASRKTYGYATYKSRKKMNEDYGQFIHYEILPLETKGLCGFIYTQVSDVEDEVNGILTYDRKVVKIRTKIW
;
A
#
# COMPACT_ATOMS: atom_id res chain seq x y z
N MET A 1 1.50 -1.65 -37.67
CA MET A 1 2.22 -0.88 -36.64
C MET A 1 2.12 0.58 -37.05
N ASP A 2 1.41 1.41 -36.27
CA ASP A 2 1.26 2.83 -36.56
C ASP A 2 2.07 3.61 -35.52
N LEU A 3 3.21 4.18 -35.94
CA LEU A 3 4.07 5.00 -35.08
C LEU A 3 3.31 6.21 -34.50
N THR A 4 2.15 6.58 -35.08
CA THR A 4 1.36 7.71 -34.60
C THR A 4 0.80 7.50 -33.20
N ASP A 5 0.44 6.28 -32.78
CA ASP A 5 -0.12 6.04 -31.45
C ASP A 5 0.94 6.16 -30.34
N ILE A 6 2.19 5.76 -30.61
CA ILE A 6 3.32 6.01 -29.70
C ILE A 6 3.57 7.53 -29.57
N THR A 7 3.50 8.28 -30.67
CA THR A 7 3.67 9.75 -30.61
C THR A 7 2.52 10.48 -29.93
N ARG A 8 1.32 9.88 -29.88
CA ARG A 8 0.14 10.40 -29.17
C ARG A 8 0.21 10.12 -27.66
N SER A 9 0.81 9.00 -27.26
CA SER A 9 1.04 8.65 -25.85
C SER A 9 2.23 9.40 -25.23
N MET A 10 2.93 10.24 -26.00
CA MET A 10 3.96 11.14 -25.45
C MET A 10 3.30 12.33 -24.75
N VAL A 11 3.60 12.53 -23.46
CA VAL A 11 3.18 13.69 -22.69
C VAL A 11 3.82 14.95 -23.28
N ARG A 12 3.01 15.76 -23.97
CA ARG A 12 3.42 17.11 -24.42
C ARG A 12 3.15 18.09 -23.29
N SER A 13 4.18 18.78 -22.81
CA SER A 13 4.04 19.83 -21.79
C SER A 13 3.05 20.89 -22.28
N LYS A 14 1.90 20.93 -21.62
CA LYS A 14 0.89 21.97 -21.73
C LYS A 14 0.39 22.24 -20.32
N GLU A 15 -0.11 23.44 -20.06
CA GLU A 15 -0.68 23.79 -18.77
C GLU A 15 -1.71 22.74 -18.29
N PRO A 16 -1.73 22.43 -16.98
CA PRO A 16 -2.69 21.49 -16.40
C PRO A 16 -4.11 22.01 -16.65
N VAL A 17 -4.99 21.14 -17.17
CA VAL A 17 -6.40 21.50 -17.40
C VAL A 17 -7.16 21.27 -16.12
N ALA A 18 -7.96 22.24 -15.67
CA ALA A 18 -8.82 22.10 -14.49
C ALA A 18 -9.65 20.81 -14.56
N LEU A 19 -9.65 20.04 -13.48
CA LEU A 19 -10.44 18.82 -13.38
C LEU A 19 -11.88 19.18 -13.00
N LYS A 20 -12.82 18.49 -13.62
CA LYS A 20 -14.20 18.40 -13.14
C LYS A 20 -14.21 17.50 -11.90
N GLN A 21 -14.68 18.03 -10.78
CA GLN A 21 -14.94 17.24 -9.58
C GLN A 21 -16.01 16.18 -9.90
N LEU A 22 -15.76 14.94 -9.47
CA LEU A 22 -16.68 13.82 -9.60
C LEU A 22 -16.96 13.21 -8.23
N ASP A 23 -18.18 12.72 -8.06
CA ASP A 23 -18.60 11.98 -6.87
C ASP A 23 -18.65 10.49 -7.17
N THR A 24 -18.22 9.68 -6.22
CA THR A 24 -18.41 8.23 -6.20
C THR A 24 -19.78 7.88 -5.59
N PRO A 25 -20.26 6.64 -5.74
CA PRO A 25 -21.47 6.17 -5.04
C PRO A 25 -21.40 6.27 -3.50
N TRP A 26 -20.22 6.51 -2.91
CA TRP A 26 -20.01 6.56 -1.46
C TRP A 26 -19.78 7.97 -0.93
N THR A 27 -19.69 8.98 -1.81
CA THR A 27 -19.37 10.37 -1.45
C THR A 27 -20.30 10.91 -0.37
N ASP A 28 -21.62 10.85 -0.59
CA ASP A 28 -22.61 11.41 0.36
C ASP A 28 -22.51 10.78 1.75
N LYS A 29 -22.29 9.46 1.81
CA LYS A 29 -22.11 8.73 3.06
C LYS A 29 -20.82 9.15 3.77
N ALA A 30 -19.72 9.30 3.03
CA ALA A 30 -18.44 9.75 3.57
C ALA A 30 -18.51 11.20 4.09
N LEU A 31 -19.19 12.09 3.36
CA LEU A 31 -19.39 13.50 3.72
C LEU A 31 -20.28 13.68 4.96
N THR A 32 -21.24 12.80 5.19
CA THR A 32 -22.19 12.86 6.32
C THR A 32 -21.71 12.12 7.57
N SER A 33 -20.73 11.22 7.44
CA SER A 33 -20.16 10.53 8.61
C SER A 33 -19.52 11.51 9.60
N LYS A 34 -19.75 11.32 10.91
CA LYS A 34 -19.02 12.09 11.95
C LYS A 34 -17.60 11.57 12.15
N CYS A 35 -17.41 10.26 11.96
CA CYS A 35 -16.14 9.56 12.08
C CYS A 35 -15.94 8.75 10.79
N PRO A 36 -15.39 9.36 9.73
CA PRO A 36 -15.05 8.62 8.52
C PRO A 36 -14.01 7.56 8.86
N LYS A 37 -14.07 6.42 8.18
CA LYS A 37 -13.14 5.31 8.38
C LYS A 37 -13.03 4.87 9.86
N SER A 38 -14.18 4.61 10.48
CA SER A 38 -14.32 4.27 11.91
C SER A 38 -13.88 2.84 12.27
N GLU A 39 -13.70 2.01 11.26
CA GLU A 39 -13.19 0.66 11.38
C GLU A 39 -11.75 0.61 11.91
N TYR A 40 -11.41 -0.47 12.62
CA TYR A 40 -10.07 -0.65 13.17
C TYR A 40 -9.02 -0.68 12.03
N PRO A 41 -7.99 0.20 12.03
CA PRO A 41 -7.07 0.37 10.89
C PRO A 41 -6.12 -0.79 10.63
N ARG A 42 -5.80 -1.64 11.62
CA ARG A 42 -4.90 -2.82 11.46
C ARG A 42 -5.65 -4.15 11.65
N PRO A 43 -6.32 -4.70 10.64
CA PRO A 43 -7.12 -5.93 10.78
C PRO A 43 -6.35 -7.18 11.21
N GLN A 44 -5.03 -7.18 11.07
CA GLN A 44 -4.14 -8.27 11.51
C GLN A 44 -3.59 -8.08 12.93
N PHE A 45 -3.97 -7.01 13.61
CA PHE A 45 -3.48 -6.70 14.95
C PHE A 45 -4.54 -5.89 15.70
N VAL A 46 -5.70 -6.50 15.96
CA VAL A 46 -6.86 -5.81 16.53
C VAL A 46 -6.83 -5.86 18.05
N ARG A 47 -7.01 -4.68 18.66
CA ARG A 47 -7.29 -4.50 20.09
C ARG A 47 -8.68 -3.90 20.30
N ASP A 48 -9.25 -4.18 21.45
CA ASP A 48 -10.56 -3.63 21.85
C ASP A 48 -10.44 -2.18 22.38
N SER A 49 -9.24 -1.72 22.76
CA SER A 49 -8.97 -0.37 23.31
C SER A 49 -8.87 0.75 22.26
N TYR A 50 -9.32 0.48 21.03
CA TYR A 50 -9.27 1.40 19.90
C TYR A 50 -10.14 2.66 20.10
N ILE A 51 -9.54 3.83 19.91
CA ILE A 51 -10.24 5.11 19.92
C ILE A 51 -9.89 5.88 18.65
N SER A 52 -10.85 6.03 17.73
CA SER A 52 -10.64 6.79 16.50
C SER A 52 -10.44 8.29 16.77
N LEU A 53 -9.44 8.88 16.14
CA LEU A 53 -9.24 10.32 16.05
C LEU A 53 -9.56 10.87 14.65
N ASN A 54 -10.29 10.12 13.83
CA ASN A 54 -10.82 10.67 12.58
C ASN A 54 -11.95 11.68 12.85
N GLY A 55 -12.31 12.47 11.85
CA GLY A 55 -13.34 13.52 11.94
C GLY A 55 -12.77 14.92 11.76
N ILE A 56 -13.45 15.93 12.30
CA ILE A 56 -13.09 17.34 12.09
C ILE A 56 -11.96 17.76 13.04
N TRP A 57 -10.92 18.36 12.48
CA TRP A 57 -9.78 18.96 13.17
C TRP A 57 -9.69 20.45 12.81
N GLY A 58 -9.02 21.24 13.63
CA GLY A 58 -8.60 22.59 13.27
C GLY A 58 -7.48 22.53 12.23
N PHE A 59 -7.47 23.52 11.33
CA PHE A 59 -6.60 23.56 10.15
C PHE A 59 -6.11 24.97 9.83
N CYS A 60 -4.84 25.11 9.45
CA CYS A 60 -4.32 26.29 8.74
C CYS A 60 -3.04 25.97 7.97
N VAL A 61 -2.68 26.82 7.01
CA VAL A 61 -1.39 26.78 6.30
C VAL A 61 -0.61 28.05 6.62
N THR A 62 0.68 27.93 6.92
CA THR A 62 1.58 29.05 7.24
C THR A 62 2.82 29.07 6.36
N ASP A 63 3.44 30.24 6.20
CA ASP A 63 4.73 30.41 5.51
C ASP A 63 5.94 30.22 6.47
N SER A 64 5.68 29.78 7.71
CA SER A 64 6.69 29.66 8.77
C SER A 64 6.47 28.38 9.58
N PRO A 65 7.55 27.70 10.02
CA PRO A 65 7.49 26.50 10.87
C PRO A 65 7.11 26.82 12.33
N SER A 66 6.89 28.09 12.67
CA SER A 66 6.54 28.47 14.05
C SER A 66 5.15 27.93 14.42
N ILE A 67 5.06 27.27 15.58
CA ILE A 67 3.80 26.70 16.08
C ILE A 67 2.74 27.82 16.17
N PRO A 68 1.63 27.74 15.41
CA PRO A 68 0.59 28.76 15.45
C PRO A 68 -0.14 28.73 16.81
N ARG A 69 -0.61 29.90 17.26
CA ARG A 69 -1.47 29.96 18.46
C ARG A 69 -2.81 29.34 18.09
N LYS A 70 -3.50 28.75 19.06
CA LYS A 70 -4.80 28.09 18.83
C LYS A 70 -5.82 28.99 18.12
N LYS A 71 -5.85 30.28 18.46
CA LYS A 71 -6.73 31.29 17.83
C LYS A 71 -6.39 31.59 16.36
N ASP A 72 -5.17 31.29 15.93
CA ASP A 72 -4.71 31.48 14.55
C ASP A 72 -5.05 30.25 13.68
N ILE A 73 -5.44 29.13 14.29
CA ILE A 73 -5.95 27.93 13.60
C ILE A 73 -7.46 28.08 13.45
N CYS A 74 -7.85 28.77 12.39
CA CYS A 74 -9.21 29.24 12.18
C CYS A 74 -10.02 28.43 11.16
N GLY A 75 -9.38 27.59 10.35
CA GLY A 75 -10.04 26.66 9.44
C GLY A 75 -10.38 25.33 10.10
N SER A 76 -11.13 24.50 9.37
CA SER A 76 -11.40 23.11 9.76
C SER A 76 -11.11 22.16 8.61
N ILE A 77 -10.74 20.91 8.92
CA ILE A 77 -10.47 19.85 7.95
C ILE A 77 -10.97 18.51 8.48
N ARG A 78 -11.42 17.62 7.61
CA ARG A 78 -11.83 16.26 7.92
C ARG A 78 -10.69 15.28 7.69
N VAL A 79 -10.11 14.81 8.80
CA VAL A 79 -9.14 13.70 8.81
C VAL A 79 -9.88 12.37 8.63
N PRO A 80 -9.37 11.43 7.82
CA PRO A 80 -8.02 11.39 7.26
C PRO A 80 -7.98 11.72 5.76
N PHE A 81 -8.72 12.71 5.30
CA PHE A 81 -8.66 13.12 3.91
C PHE A 81 -7.69 14.29 3.75
N SER A 82 -6.80 14.21 2.77
CA SER A 82 -5.84 15.26 2.42
C SER A 82 -6.55 16.57 2.08
N PRO A 83 -5.98 17.74 2.40
CA PRO A 83 -6.63 19.03 2.15
C PRO A 83 -6.99 19.22 0.67
N GLU A 84 -6.24 18.65 -0.25
CA GLU A 84 -6.48 18.75 -1.69
C GLU A 84 -7.73 17.98 -2.14
N SER A 85 -8.22 17.04 -1.32
CA SER A 85 -9.39 16.22 -1.64
C SER A 85 -10.70 16.90 -1.27
N MET A 86 -11.77 16.62 -2.02
CA MET A 86 -13.10 17.14 -1.74
C MET A 86 -13.66 16.61 -0.40
N LEU A 87 -13.40 15.34 -0.07
CA LEU A 87 -13.89 14.72 1.15
C LEU A 87 -13.32 15.35 2.43
N SER A 88 -12.19 16.05 2.34
CA SER A 88 -11.60 16.77 3.47
C SER A 88 -12.47 17.92 3.97
N LYS A 89 -13.37 18.46 3.14
CA LYS A 89 -14.24 19.60 3.48
C LYS A 89 -13.48 20.73 4.18
N VAL A 90 -12.30 21.14 3.67
CA VAL A 90 -11.60 22.29 4.27
C VAL A 90 -12.53 23.49 4.25
N ASP A 91 -12.84 24.01 5.45
CA ASP A 91 -13.70 25.19 5.59
C ASP A 91 -12.86 26.46 5.38
N ILE A 92 -13.31 27.25 4.42
CA ILE A 92 -12.68 28.47 3.90
C ILE A 92 -13.21 29.76 4.55
N THR A 93 -14.08 29.68 5.56
CA THR A 93 -14.69 30.86 6.21
C THR A 93 -13.71 31.69 7.06
N ALA A 94 -12.46 31.25 7.17
CA ALA A 94 -11.43 31.92 7.95
C ALA A 94 -10.55 32.89 7.15
N GLY A 95 -11.14 33.96 6.60
CA GLY A 95 -10.54 35.29 6.47
C GLY A 95 -9.22 35.54 5.70
N SER A 96 -8.54 34.54 5.14
CA SER A 96 -7.28 34.73 4.40
C SER A 96 -7.35 34.10 2.99
N ARG A 97 -6.95 34.86 1.96
CA ARG A 97 -6.91 34.38 0.56
C ARG A 97 -5.98 33.17 0.34
N LYS A 98 -5.06 32.88 1.27
CA LYS A 98 -4.08 31.78 1.17
C LYS A 98 -4.60 30.42 1.67
N THR A 99 -5.73 30.40 2.38
CA THR A 99 -6.35 29.18 2.94
C THR A 99 -7.51 28.66 2.09
N LEU A 100 -7.64 29.14 0.85
CA LEU A 100 -8.71 28.78 -0.08
C LEU A 100 -8.32 27.56 -0.92
N LEU A 101 -9.05 26.46 -0.77
CA LEU A 101 -8.96 25.32 -1.68
C LEU A 101 -9.42 25.69 -3.11
N PRO A 102 -8.93 24.98 -4.15
CA PRO A 102 -8.02 23.83 -4.09
C PRO A 102 -6.55 24.27 -4.06
N HIS A 103 -5.98 24.38 -2.87
CA HIS A 103 -4.59 24.72 -2.64
C HIS A 103 -3.83 23.42 -2.47
N VAL A 104 -2.94 23.14 -3.42
CA VAL A 104 -1.95 22.07 -3.28
C VAL A 104 -0.81 22.62 -2.45
N LEU A 105 -0.48 21.97 -1.33
CA LEU A 105 0.61 22.39 -0.46
C LEU A 105 1.91 22.51 -1.28
N LYS A 106 2.57 23.66 -1.17
CA LYS A 106 3.80 23.95 -1.91
C LYS A 106 5.04 23.76 -1.04
N PRO A 107 6.19 23.42 -1.64
CA PRO A 107 7.46 23.43 -0.92
C PRO A 107 7.69 24.79 -0.25
N GLY A 108 7.96 24.77 1.06
CA GLY A 108 8.13 25.97 1.89
C GLY A 108 6.89 26.42 2.66
N GLU A 109 5.73 25.80 2.42
CA GLU A 109 4.53 25.98 3.22
C GLU A 109 4.43 24.90 4.31
N TYR A 110 3.75 25.25 5.40
CA TYR A 110 3.58 24.39 6.57
C TYR A 110 2.10 24.20 6.85
N LEU A 111 1.66 22.96 6.74
CA LEU A 111 0.29 22.54 7.01
C LEU A 111 0.14 22.17 8.48
N TRP A 112 -0.72 22.89 9.21
CA TRP A 112 -0.97 22.66 10.62
C TRP A 112 -2.34 22.06 10.86
N TYR A 113 -2.35 20.96 11.61
CA TYR A 113 -3.53 20.35 12.19
C TYR A 113 -3.58 20.62 13.69
N TYR A 114 -4.78 20.78 14.24
CA TYR A 114 -5.02 20.87 15.68
C TYR A 114 -6.22 20.05 16.12
N ARG A 115 -6.06 19.32 17.22
CA ARG A 115 -7.16 18.63 17.88
C ARG A 115 -6.98 18.67 19.38
N LYS A 116 -8.06 18.99 20.10
CA LYS A 116 -8.17 18.67 21.52
C LYS A 116 -8.50 17.18 21.62
N VAL A 117 -7.64 16.42 22.27
CA VAL A 117 -7.79 14.97 22.41
C VAL A 117 -8.20 14.68 23.84
N ASP A 118 -9.41 14.14 24.01
CA ASP A 118 -9.90 13.71 25.31
C ASP A 118 -9.22 12.38 25.68
N VAL A 119 -8.72 12.31 26.91
CA VAL A 119 -8.08 11.14 27.51
C VAL A 119 -9.13 10.44 28.33
N VAL A 120 -9.75 9.41 27.74
CA VAL A 120 -10.86 8.68 28.37
C VAL A 120 -10.50 7.21 28.56
N GLY A 121 -11.08 6.61 29.60
CA GLY A 121 -11.08 5.16 29.78
C GLY A 121 -9.70 4.55 30.04
N ARG A 122 -8.84 5.23 30.81
CA ARG A 122 -7.58 4.64 31.27
C ARG A 122 -7.88 3.36 32.06
N PRO A 123 -7.44 2.16 31.63
CA PRO A 123 -7.77 0.91 32.30
C PRO A 123 -7.18 0.83 33.72
N ASP A 124 -5.89 1.15 33.86
CA ASP A 124 -5.16 1.15 35.12
C ASP A 124 -3.96 2.11 35.11
N ALA A 125 -3.26 2.20 36.25
CA ALA A 125 -2.14 3.13 36.45
C ALA A 125 -0.85 2.75 35.69
N SER A 126 -0.67 1.50 35.26
CA SER A 126 0.49 1.06 34.48
C SER A 126 0.24 1.10 32.97
N SER A 127 -1.02 1.24 32.55
CA SER A 127 -1.42 1.38 31.16
C SER A 127 -0.77 2.58 30.49
N ARG A 128 -0.34 2.37 29.25
CA ARG A 128 0.30 3.33 28.35
C ARG A 128 -0.68 3.76 27.27
N LEU A 129 -0.67 5.03 26.91
CA LEU A 129 -1.49 5.58 25.83
C LEU A 129 -0.63 5.75 24.59
N LEU A 130 -0.98 5.03 23.52
CA LEU A 130 -0.29 5.10 22.24
C LEU A 130 -1.12 5.93 21.25
N LEU A 131 -0.47 6.82 20.51
CA LEU A 131 -1.04 7.61 19.43
C LEU A 131 -0.47 7.13 18.09
N HIS A 132 -1.34 6.72 17.18
CA HIS A 132 -0.99 6.11 15.91
C HIS A 132 -1.42 6.99 14.72
N PHE A 133 -0.56 7.05 13.71
CA PHE A 133 -0.85 7.63 12.40
C PHE A 133 -0.67 6.56 11.33
N GLY A 134 -1.67 6.34 10.47
CA GLY A 134 -1.59 5.37 9.39
C GLY A 134 -0.60 5.77 8.29
N ALA A 135 -0.60 7.04 7.93
CA ALA A 135 0.32 7.67 6.97
C ALA A 135 0.09 9.19 6.97
N VAL A 136 1.16 9.96 6.77
CA VAL A 136 1.12 11.43 6.64
C VAL A 136 2.07 11.83 5.51
N ASP A 137 1.56 12.48 4.45
CA ASP A 137 2.37 12.89 3.31
C ASP A 137 2.90 14.34 3.54
N GLN A 138 4.19 14.61 3.71
CA GLN A 138 5.29 13.66 3.64
C GLN A 138 6.28 13.72 4.80
N VAL A 139 6.49 14.89 5.40
CA VAL A 139 7.32 15.05 6.61
C VAL A 139 6.48 15.71 7.67
N CYS A 140 6.42 15.14 8.86
CA CYS A 140 5.59 15.67 9.93
C CYS A 140 6.29 15.74 11.29
N ASP A 141 5.98 16.81 12.01
CA ASP A 141 6.37 17.03 13.40
C ASP A 141 5.11 17.06 14.29
N VAL A 142 5.13 16.29 15.36
CA VAL A 142 4.00 16.16 16.29
C VAL A 142 4.31 16.87 17.59
N TYR A 143 3.36 17.67 18.06
CA TYR A 143 3.46 18.43 19.30
C TYR A 143 2.29 18.12 20.23
N ILE A 144 2.59 17.92 21.51
CA ILE A 144 1.58 17.77 22.57
C ILE A 144 1.78 18.84 23.63
N ASN A 145 0.72 19.61 23.90
CA ASN A 145 0.75 20.75 24.82
C ASN A 145 1.89 21.74 24.51
N GLY A 146 2.25 21.89 23.23
CA GLY A 146 3.33 22.77 22.76
C GLY A 146 4.74 22.16 22.80
N HIS A 147 4.92 20.95 23.31
CA HIS A 147 6.20 20.24 23.31
C HIS A 147 6.32 19.35 22.08
N SER A 148 7.47 19.35 21.40
CA SER A 148 7.75 18.39 20.34
C SER A 148 7.85 16.98 20.94
N VAL A 149 7.15 16.02 20.33
CA VAL A 149 7.09 14.62 20.80
C VAL A 149 7.55 13.61 19.76
N ALA A 150 7.48 13.94 18.47
CA ALA A 150 7.94 13.06 17.41
C ALA A 150 8.21 13.83 16.11
N HIS A 151 9.05 13.23 15.29
CA HIS A 151 9.33 13.59 13.90
C HIS A 151 9.19 12.33 13.04
N HIS A 152 8.57 12.45 11.86
CA HIS A 152 8.43 11.34 10.91
C HIS A 152 8.64 11.85 9.48
N GLU A 153 9.37 11.07 8.70
CA GLU A 153 9.65 11.31 7.28
C GLU A 153 9.23 10.07 6.50
N GLY A 154 8.45 10.28 5.44
CA GLY A 154 7.87 9.21 4.62
C GLY A 154 6.36 9.38 4.49
N GLY A 155 5.85 9.18 3.27
CA GLY A 155 4.44 9.48 2.97
C GLY A 155 3.47 8.32 3.17
N TYR A 156 3.96 7.10 3.38
CA TYR A 156 3.16 5.88 3.12
C TYR A 156 3.11 4.86 4.26
N LEU A 157 4.01 4.96 5.24
CA LEU A 157 4.13 3.98 6.32
C LEU A 157 3.60 4.54 7.65
N PRO A 158 3.08 3.68 8.54
CA PRO A 158 2.53 4.12 9.80
C PRO A 158 3.60 4.31 10.87
N PHE A 159 3.41 5.31 11.72
CA PHE A 159 4.23 5.55 12.91
C PHE A 159 3.36 5.72 14.15
N THR A 160 3.99 5.65 15.32
CA THR A 160 3.28 5.74 16.60
C THR A 160 4.16 6.29 17.70
N ILE A 161 3.50 6.98 18.62
CA ILE A 161 4.11 7.77 19.67
C ILE A 161 3.52 7.32 21.01
N ASP A 162 4.38 7.12 22.01
CA ASP A 162 3.91 6.98 23.38
C ASP A 162 3.58 8.36 23.95
N VAL A 163 2.32 8.57 24.30
CA VAL A 163 1.81 9.84 24.83
C VAL A 163 1.36 9.72 26.29
N THR A 164 1.72 8.63 26.97
CA THR A 164 1.33 8.32 28.35
C THR A 164 1.67 9.44 29.33
N ARG A 165 2.83 10.09 29.16
CA ARG A 165 3.22 11.22 30.04
C ARG A 165 2.28 12.42 29.94
N TYR A 166 1.50 12.52 28.87
CA TYR A 166 0.52 13.59 28.65
C TYR A 166 -0.91 13.20 29.03
N SER A 167 -1.13 11.94 29.43
CA SER A 167 -2.45 11.41 29.81
C SER A 167 -2.80 11.61 31.30
N GLN A 168 -2.14 12.57 31.97
CA GLN A 168 -2.35 12.88 33.40
C GLN A 168 -3.55 13.80 33.63
N LYS A 169 -4.02 14.48 32.58
CA LYS A 169 -5.22 15.32 32.59
C LYS A 169 -6.28 14.65 31.70
N ASP A 170 -7.53 15.09 31.84
CA ASP A 170 -8.67 14.60 31.05
C ASP A 170 -8.53 14.88 29.54
N TYR A 171 -7.60 15.74 29.14
CA TYR A 171 -7.30 16.02 27.74
C TYR A 171 -5.87 16.54 27.54
N PHE A 172 -5.39 16.47 26.31
CA PHE A 172 -4.22 17.21 25.84
C PHE A 172 -4.48 17.88 24.49
N ASP A 173 -3.71 18.92 24.18
CA ASP A 173 -3.72 19.60 22.89
C ASP A 173 -2.73 18.93 21.94
N LEU A 174 -3.22 18.37 20.83
CA LEU A 174 -2.41 17.78 19.76
C LEU A 174 -2.28 18.79 18.61
N LYS A 175 -1.05 19.02 18.15
CA LYS A 175 -0.75 19.69 16.89
C LYS A 175 0.14 18.83 16.01
N VAL A 176 -0.09 18.88 14.71
CA VAL A 176 0.76 18.21 13.72
C VAL A 176 1.12 19.25 12.66
N CYS A 177 2.42 19.45 12.46
CA CYS A 177 2.95 20.23 11.35
C CYS A 177 3.32 19.26 10.23
N VAL A 178 2.94 19.56 9.00
CA VAL A 178 3.26 18.76 7.82
C VAL A 178 3.90 19.65 6.76
N THR A 179 4.95 19.13 6.13
CA THR A 179 5.53 19.71 4.92
C THR A 179 5.57 18.65 3.82
N ASP A 180 5.46 19.10 2.59
CA ASP A 180 5.44 18.25 1.41
C ASP A 180 6.30 18.87 0.30
N VAL A 181 7.27 18.10 -0.16
CA VAL A 181 8.18 18.48 -1.25
C VAL A 181 7.75 17.92 -2.61
N THR A 182 6.74 17.04 -2.62
CA THR A 182 6.11 16.44 -3.79
C THR A 182 7.13 15.90 -4.79
N ASP A 183 7.40 16.63 -5.87
CA ASP A 183 8.29 16.23 -6.95
C ASP A 183 9.61 17.01 -7.02
N THR A 184 9.92 17.79 -5.99
CA THR A 184 11.14 18.62 -5.91
C THR A 184 12.26 18.01 -5.08
N SER A 185 12.10 16.77 -4.59
CA SER A 185 13.09 16.05 -3.78
C SER A 185 13.26 14.60 -4.25
N TRP A 186 14.11 13.83 -3.56
CA TRP A 186 14.33 12.41 -3.79
C TRP A 186 13.32 11.49 -3.09
N LEU A 187 12.50 12.05 -2.18
CA LEU A 187 11.49 11.32 -1.42
C LEU A 187 10.48 10.60 -2.33
N SER A 188 9.91 9.52 -1.81
CA SER A 188 8.97 8.65 -2.52
C SER A 188 7.65 9.36 -2.81
N ARG A 189 7.24 9.47 -4.07
CA ARG A 189 6.04 10.24 -4.45
C ARG A 189 5.06 9.48 -5.35
N GLY A 190 5.46 8.31 -5.86
CA GLY A 190 4.70 7.60 -6.88
C GLY A 190 4.45 8.49 -8.11
N LYS A 191 3.18 8.71 -8.43
CA LYS A 191 2.72 9.55 -9.56
C LYS A 191 2.32 10.98 -9.17
N GLN A 192 2.56 11.41 -7.94
CA GLN A 192 2.26 12.76 -7.47
C GLN A 192 3.20 13.79 -8.11
N THR A 193 2.64 14.93 -8.57
CA THR A 193 3.41 16.05 -9.13
C THR A 193 2.68 17.38 -8.92
N LEU A 194 3.45 18.46 -8.78
CA LEU A 194 2.91 19.82 -8.75
C LEU A 194 2.34 20.26 -10.10
N ASN A 195 2.77 19.61 -11.20
CA ASN A 195 2.38 19.92 -12.58
C ASN A 195 1.76 18.69 -13.26
N ARG A 196 0.58 18.28 -12.78
CA ARG A 196 -0.11 17.07 -13.25
C ARG A 196 -0.43 17.09 -14.75
N GLY A 197 -0.61 15.90 -15.29
CA GLY A 197 -1.06 15.67 -16.66
C GLY A 197 -0.51 14.39 -17.26
N GLY A 198 -1.27 13.81 -18.18
CA GLY A 198 -0.92 12.51 -18.76
C GLY A 198 -1.02 11.38 -17.72
N MET A 199 0.10 10.73 -17.44
CA MET A 199 0.20 9.62 -16.47
C MET A 199 0.55 10.04 -15.03
N PHE A 200 0.73 11.34 -14.77
CA PHE A 200 1.01 11.87 -13.43
C PHE A 200 -0.20 12.66 -12.92
N TYR A 201 -0.52 12.49 -11.64
CA TYR A 201 -1.80 12.89 -11.05
C TYR A 201 -1.65 14.05 -10.06
N SER A 202 -2.79 14.57 -9.58
CA SER A 202 -2.80 15.56 -8.50
C SER A 202 -1.99 15.07 -7.30
N ALA A 203 -1.06 15.92 -6.87
CA ALA A 203 -0.38 15.76 -5.59
C ALA A 203 -1.35 15.99 -4.44
N GLN A 204 -1.08 15.36 -3.32
CA GLN A 204 -1.75 15.64 -2.05
C GLN A 204 -0.74 15.68 -0.93
N SER A 205 -1.17 16.18 0.22
CA SER A 205 -0.35 16.30 1.41
C SER A 205 -1.13 15.92 2.67
N GLY A 206 -0.49 15.99 3.82
CA GLY A 206 -1.13 15.88 5.11
C GLY A 206 -1.53 14.46 5.50
N ILE A 207 -2.43 14.38 6.47
CA ILE A 207 -2.90 13.11 7.01
C ILE A 207 -3.89 12.48 6.01
N TRP A 208 -3.48 11.40 5.35
CA TRP A 208 -4.29 10.71 4.34
C TRP A 208 -4.68 9.26 4.72
N GLN A 209 -4.26 8.79 5.90
CA GLN A 209 -4.78 7.56 6.53
C GLN A 209 -5.18 7.80 7.99
N SER A 210 -5.96 6.88 8.56
CA SER A 210 -6.58 7.02 9.88
C SER A 210 -5.59 7.39 10.99
N VAL A 211 -6.08 8.18 11.96
CA VAL A 211 -5.38 8.49 13.22
C VAL A 211 -6.19 7.91 14.36
N TRP A 212 -5.54 7.26 15.32
CA TRP A 212 -6.23 6.65 16.45
C TRP A 212 -5.35 6.55 17.70
N MET A 213 -5.96 6.26 18.84
CA MET A 213 -5.27 5.94 20.07
C MET A 213 -5.59 4.52 20.54
N GLU A 214 -4.69 3.96 21.33
CA GLU A 214 -4.89 2.71 22.06
C GLU A 214 -4.34 2.83 23.47
N TRP A 215 -5.10 2.31 24.44
CA TRP A 215 -4.51 1.93 25.72
C TRP A 215 -3.87 0.55 25.58
N VAL A 216 -2.62 0.44 26.01
CA VAL A 216 -1.90 -0.83 26.10
C VAL A 216 -1.42 -1.05 27.53
N PRO A 217 -1.48 -2.29 28.04
CA PRO A 217 -0.91 -2.61 29.35
C PRO A 217 0.62 -2.49 29.34
N ASP A 218 1.24 -2.58 30.52
CA ASP A 218 2.71 -2.56 30.65
C ASP A 218 3.36 -3.80 30.00
N THR A 219 2.73 -4.97 30.17
CA THR A 219 3.05 -6.21 29.44
C THR A 219 2.19 -6.28 28.18
N ALA A 220 2.73 -5.82 27.06
CA ALA A 220 2.02 -5.67 25.79
C ALA A 220 2.64 -6.50 24.67
N ILE A 221 1.79 -7.00 23.78
CA ILE A 221 2.19 -7.58 22.51
C ILE A 221 2.52 -6.43 21.57
N LEU A 222 3.70 -6.42 20.97
CA LEU A 222 4.16 -5.37 20.07
C LEU A 222 4.01 -5.81 18.60
N LYS A 223 4.23 -7.08 18.32
CA LYS A 223 4.20 -7.63 16.96
C LYS A 223 3.81 -9.10 16.96
N VAL A 224 3.01 -9.48 15.97
CA VAL A 224 2.75 -10.88 15.61
C VAL A 224 3.15 -11.06 14.16
N VAL A 225 3.94 -12.07 13.82
CA VAL A 225 4.25 -12.45 12.43
C VAL A 225 3.93 -13.92 12.23
N ALA A 226 3.07 -14.24 11.26
CA ALA A 226 2.68 -15.60 10.94
C ALA A 226 3.21 -15.99 9.56
N GLU A 227 4.04 -17.03 9.51
CA GLU A 227 4.71 -17.50 8.30
C GLU A 227 4.43 -18.99 8.10
N PRO A 228 3.56 -19.37 7.14
CA PRO A 228 3.36 -20.77 6.76
C PRO A 228 4.68 -21.44 6.34
N SER A 229 4.87 -22.70 6.69
CA SER A 229 5.99 -23.51 6.24
C SER A 229 5.90 -23.77 4.73
N LYS A 230 7.04 -24.06 4.10
CA LYS A 230 7.09 -24.32 2.65
C LYS A 230 6.22 -25.52 2.27
N ASP A 231 6.27 -26.59 3.05
CA ASP A 231 5.45 -27.80 2.87
C ASP A 231 3.99 -27.64 3.35
N LEU A 232 3.62 -26.47 3.87
CA LEU A 232 2.28 -26.12 4.34
C LEU A 232 1.74 -27.00 5.48
N SER A 233 2.63 -27.69 6.22
CA SER A 233 2.27 -28.56 7.34
C SER A 233 2.14 -27.80 8.67
N PHE A 234 2.81 -26.66 8.83
CA PHE A 234 2.74 -25.85 10.05
C PHE A 234 2.83 -24.36 9.76
N VAL A 235 2.41 -23.54 10.73
CA VAL A 235 2.65 -22.09 10.73
C VAL A 235 3.66 -21.75 11.81
N LYS A 236 4.64 -20.93 11.47
CA LYS A 236 5.61 -20.36 12.42
C LYS A 236 5.10 -18.99 12.84
N ILE A 237 4.78 -18.84 14.12
CA ILE A 237 4.38 -17.56 14.70
C ILE A 237 5.55 -16.98 15.47
N ARG A 238 5.98 -15.78 15.09
CA ARG A 238 6.93 -14.97 15.84
C ARG A 238 6.18 -13.89 16.59
N LEU A 239 6.52 -13.72 17.86
CA LEU A 239 5.93 -12.70 18.73
C LEU A 239 7.01 -11.75 19.21
N THR A 240 6.64 -10.48 19.40
CA THR A 240 7.44 -9.49 20.11
C THR A 240 6.58 -8.90 21.22
N VAL A 241 7.14 -8.78 22.42
CA VAL A 241 6.48 -8.29 23.63
C VAL A 241 7.38 -7.29 24.36
N THR A 242 6.79 -6.47 25.23
CA THR A 242 7.53 -5.51 26.06
C THR A 242 8.34 -6.17 27.18
N LYS A 243 7.89 -7.31 27.69
CA LYS A 243 8.53 -8.07 28.78
C LYS A 243 8.31 -9.58 28.59
N PRO A 244 9.21 -10.46 29.06
CA PRO A 244 8.96 -11.90 29.10
C PRO A 244 7.67 -12.19 29.87
N CYS A 245 6.77 -12.95 29.25
CA CYS A 245 5.46 -13.28 29.81
C CYS A 245 4.96 -14.60 29.22
N ASP A 246 3.97 -15.21 29.88
CA ASP A 246 3.29 -16.36 29.32
C ASP A 246 2.34 -15.90 28.21
N VAL A 247 2.34 -16.60 27.08
CA VAL A 247 1.48 -16.30 25.94
C VAL A 247 0.69 -17.52 25.52
N ILE A 248 -0.62 -17.34 25.37
CA ILE A 248 -1.53 -18.34 24.78
C ILE A 248 -1.92 -17.85 23.38
N ILE A 249 -1.71 -18.71 22.38
CA ILE A 249 -2.19 -18.53 21.01
C ILE A 249 -3.26 -19.58 20.77
N ARG A 250 -4.47 -19.16 20.41
CA ARG A 250 -5.57 -20.09 20.10
C ARG A 250 -6.32 -19.71 18.85
N GLN A 251 -6.80 -20.70 18.12
CA GLN A 251 -7.67 -20.49 16.97
C GLN A 251 -9.06 -20.03 17.41
N ILE A 252 -9.60 -19.03 16.70
CA ILE A 252 -10.99 -18.58 16.84
C ILE A 252 -11.84 -19.42 15.90
N PRO A 253 -12.92 -20.10 16.39
CA PRO A 253 -13.78 -20.89 15.54
C PRO A 253 -14.46 -20.06 14.44
N ASP A 254 -14.65 -20.66 13.26
CA ASP A 254 -15.21 -19.97 12.09
C ASP A 254 -16.62 -19.39 12.37
N SER A 255 -17.43 -20.06 13.19
CA SER A 255 -18.76 -19.61 13.61
C SER A 255 -18.76 -18.31 14.40
N ARG A 256 -17.64 -17.94 15.04
CA ARG A 256 -17.51 -16.71 15.82
C ARG A 256 -16.93 -15.54 15.01
N ILE A 257 -16.59 -15.76 13.74
CA ILE A 257 -16.06 -14.70 12.87
C ILE A 257 -17.23 -13.84 12.37
N GLY A 258 -17.38 -12.63 12.95
CA GLY A 258 -18.34 -11.63 12.47
C GLY A 258 -19.75 -11.68 13.10
N GLN A 259 -19.96 -12.52 14.12
CA GLN A 259 -21.19 -12.52 14.94
C GLN A 259 -20.89 -12.03 16.36
N LYS A 260 -21.84 -11.26 16.94
CA LYS A 260 -21.99 -11.12 18.39
C LYS A 260 -22.86 -12.30 18.84
N ASP A 261 -22.24 -13.21 19.59
CA ASP A 261 -22.81 -14.33 20.34
C ASP A 261 -23.54 -15.47 19.59
N ASP A 262 -23.18 -16.69 20.01
CA ASP A 262 -23.75 -18.04 19.83
C ASP A 262 -24.39 -18.44 18.48
N ILE A 263 -23.83 -19.51 17.89
CA ILE A 263 -24.50 -20.81 17.68
C ILE A 263 -23.46 -21.86 17.25
N GLY A 264 -23.59 -23.07 17.80
CA GLY A 264 -22.74 -24.22 17.55
C GLY A 264 -22.75 -24.68 16.08
N GLY A 265 -21.56 -25.00 15.59
CA GLY A 265 -21.28 -25.68 14.33
C GLY A 265 -20.03 -26.53 14.51
N GLU A 266 -19.98 -27.66 13.81
CA GLU A 266 -19.04 -28.79 13.97
C GLU A 266 -17.60 -28.39 14.33
N GLU A 267 -17.09 -29.03 15.40
CA GLU A 267 -15.74 -28.85 15.93
C GLU A 267 -14.71 -29.36 14.93
N SER A 268 -14.14 -28.47 14.10
CA SER A 268 -12.75 -28.68 13.69
C SER A 268 -11.90 -28.66 14.95
N GLU A 269 -10.94 -29.57 15.10
CA GLU A 269 -9.97 -29.50 16.21
C GLU A 269 -9.24 -28.15 16.15
N LEU A 270 -9.62 -27.23 17.04
CA LEU A 270 -9.00 -25.91 17.14
C LEU A 270 -7.68 -26.07 17.87
N PHE A 271 -6.61 -25.49 17.33
CA PHE A 271 -5.33 -25.52 18.03
C PHE A 271 -5.27 -24.49 19.16
N GLU A 272 -4.55 -24.84 20.22
CA GLU A 272 -4.09 -23.93 21.27
C GLU A 272 -2.62 -24.20 21.57
N LYS A 273 -1.84 -23.15 21.77
CA LYS A 273 -0.41 -23.23 22.07
C LYS A 273 -0.04 -22.25 23.17
N MET A 274 0.54 -22.77 24.24
CA MET A 274 1.14 -21.97 25.30
C MET A 274 2.65 -21.83 25.07
N ILE A 275 3.17 -20.63 25.33
CA ILE A 275 4.58 -20.29 25.35
C ILE A 275 4.86 -19.70 26.73
N THR A 276 5.83 -20.25 27.44
CA THR A 276 6.22 -19.78 28.77
C THR A 276 7.22 -18.64 28.69
N ALA A 277 7.24 -17.78 29.71
CA ALA A 277 8.08 -16.58 29.76
C ALA A 277 9.58 -16.85 29.51
N ASP A 278 10.12 -17.99 29.94
CA ASP A 278 11.53 -18.39 29.75
C ASP A 278 11.95 -18.58 28.29
N LYS A 279 10.98 -18.67 27.35
CA LYS A 279 11.25 -18.79 25.91
C LYS A 279 11.46 -17.45 25.21
N PHE A 280 11.25 -16.35 25.91
CA PHE A 280 11.47 -15.01 25.38
C PHE A 280 12.90 -14.56 25.64
N HIS A 281 13.54 -14.03 24.60
CA HIS A 281 14.90 -13.48 24.69
C HIS A 281 14.90 -12.05 24.14
N PRO A 282 15.84 -11.19 24.58
CA PRO A 282 15.95 -9.84 24.05
C PRO A 282 16.03 -9.85 22.52
N CYS A 283 15.36 -8.90 21.89
CA CYS A 283 15.53 -8.64 20.47
C CYS A 283 16.97 -8.20 20.21
N ASP A 284 17.59 -8.71 19.14
CA ASP A 284 18.91 -8.23 18.73
C ASP A 284 18.76 -6.74 18.37
N PRO A 285 19.56 -5.83 18.96
CA PRO A 285 19.57 -4.45 18.56
C PRO A 285 19.79 -4.29 17.06
N LEU A 286 20.56 -5.15 16.38
CA LEU A 286 20.74 -5.15 14.91
C LEU A 286 19.53 -5.68 14.12
N ASP A 287 18.73 -6.58 14.69
CA ASP A 287 17.43 -6.96 14.09
C ASP A 287 16.40 -5.82 14.23
N ALA A 288 16.64 -4.87 15.14
CA ALA A 288 15.82 -3.69 15.40
C ALA A 288 16.43 -2.35 14.92
N GLN A 289 17.71 -2.34 14.55
CA GLN A 289 18.47 -1.17 14.11
C GLN A 289 18.56 -1.17 12.60
N THR A 290 18.04 -0.13 11.97
CA THR A 290 18.74 0.43 10.83
C THR A 290 19.74 1.45 11.39
N ASP A 291 20.84 1.70 10.71
CA ASP A 291 21.90 2.64 11.15
C ASP A 291 21.45 4.12 11.21
N HIS A 292 20.14 4.38 11.19
CA HIS A 292 19.49 5.66 11.39
C HIS A 292 18.35 5.49 12.41
N PRO A 293 18.00 6.52 13.21
CA PRO A 293 16.76 6.50 13.97
C PRO A 293 15.59 6.29 13.00
N ILE A 294 15.06 5.07 12.92
CA ILE A 294 13.96 4.70 12.02
C ILE A 294 12.74 5.55 12.40
N PRO A 295 12.28 6.49 11.56
CA PRO A 295 10.93 6.99 11.68
C PRO A 295 10.04 5.97 10.94
N SER A 296 9.59 4.96 11.69
CA SER A 296 8.55 4.00 11.29
C SER A 296 8.90 2.83 10.34
N SER A 297 8.70 1.62 10.86
CA SER A 297 7.52 0.83 10.46
C SER A 297 7.04 0.06 11.69
N ASP A 298 5.86 0.44 12.18
CA ASP A 298 5.37 0.14 13.53
C ASP A 298 6.25 0.74 14.64
N THR A 299 5.81 0.60 15.88
CA THR A 299 5.51 1.74 16.73
C THR A 299 6.53 1.96 17.87
N ILE A 300 6.98 3.21 18.05
CA ILE A 300 7.71 3.77 19.21
C ILE A 300 9.16 3.22 19.36
N PRO A 301 10.19 4.07 19.55
CA PRO A 301 11.39 3.67 20.28
C PRO A 301 10.97 3.50 21.73
N MET A 302 10.26 2.40 21.99
CA MET A 302 9.74 1.99 23.27
C MET A 302 10.91 1.36 24.00
N ASP A 303 11.97 2.15 24.19
CA ASP A 303 13.26 1.71 24.69
C ASP A 303 13.61 0.33 24.11
N THR A 304 13.78 0.24 22.78
CA THR A 304 13.94 -1.03 22.01
C THR A 304 15.09 -1.90 22.52
N LEU A 305 15.95 -1.34 23.37
CA LEU A 305 16.88 -2.06 24.25
C LEU A 305 16.22 -3.16 25.11
N TYR A 306 14.90 -3.15 25.30
CA TYR A 306 14.20 -4.07 26.21
C TYR A 306 12.98 -4.78 25.59
N ALA A 307 12.86 -4.85 24.25
CA ALA A 307 11.85 -5.72 23.63
C ALA A 307 12.30 -7.18 23.65
N TYR A 308 11.36 -8.11 23.81
CA TYR A 308 11.65 -9.55 23.81
C TYR A 308 10.90 -10.27 22.70
N THR A 309 11.52 -11.29 22.11
CA THR A 309 10.92 -12.07 21.04
C THR A 309 11.02 -13.56 21.30
N THR A 310 10.09 -14.29 20.69
CA THR A 310 10.11 -15.75 20.63
C THR A 310 9.47 -16.22 19.33
N LYS A 311 9.64 -17.51 19.02
CA LYS A 311 9.04 -18.16 17.85
C LYS A 311 8.48 -19.53 18.24
N VAL A 312 7.32 -19.87 17.70
CA VAL A 312 6.69 -21.18 17.90
C VAL A 312 6.18 -21.72 16.58
N GLY A 313 6.33 -23.04 16.37
CA GLY A 313 5.66 -23.76 15.30
C GLY A 313 4.35 -24.35 15.79
N ILE A 314 3.27 -24.14 15.03
CA ILE A 314 1.95 -24.74 15.28
C ILE A 314 1.63 -25.62 14.08
N LEU A 315 1.54 -26.94 14.32
CA LEU A 315 1.11 -27.90 13.32
C LEU A 315 -0.34 -27.61 12.92
N ILE A 316 -0.61 -27.60 11.62
CA ILE A 316 -1.95 -27.45 11.07
C ILE A 316 -2.23 -28.71 10.24
N GLU A 317 -2.80 -29.72 10.90
CA GLU A 317 -3.18 -30.96 10.23
C GLU A 317 -4.24 -30.68 9.16
N ASP A 318 -4.07 -31.30 7.98
CA ASP A 318 -4.96 -31.12 6.82
C ASP A 318 -5.29 -29.65 6.50
N ALA A 319 -4.26 -28.80 6.50
CA ALA A 319 -4.39 -27.36 6.32
C ALA A 319 -5.27 -26.97 5.12
N LYS A 320 -6.37 -26.28 5.40
CA LYS A 320 -7.14 -25.54 4.39
C LYS A 320 -6.28 -24.43 3.80
N LEU A 321 -5.86 -24.62 2.55
CA LEU A 321 -4.98 -23.68 1.86
C LEU A 321 -5.75 -22.48 1.33
N TRP A 322 -5.14 -21.31 1.44
CA TRP A 322 -5.65 -20.09 0.84
C TRP A 322 -5.34 -20.07 -0.67
N THR A 323 -6.36 -19.81 -1.48
CA THR A 323 -6.21 -19.39 -2.88
C THR A 323 -7.15 -18.24 -3.20
N PRO A 324 -6.95 -17.51 -4.31
CA PRO A 324 -7.92 -16.52 -4.75
C PRO A 324 -9.31 -17.13 -4.96
N GLU A 325 -9.43 -18.34 -5.49
CA GLU A 325 -10.71 -19.03 -5.71
C GLU A 325 -11.37 -19.46 -4.39
N ASN A 326 -10.59 -19.95 -3.43
CA ASN A 326 -11.04 -20.46 -2.13
C ASN A 326 -10.25 -19.78 -1.00
N PRO A 327 -10.54 -18.52 -0.65
CA PRO A 327 -9.83 -17.82 0.40
C PRO A 327 -10.23 -18.39 1.77
N TYR A 328 -9.27 -18.94 2.51
CA TYR A 328 -9.44 -19.38 3.89
C TYR A 328 -8.42 -18.68 4.80
N LEU A 329 -8.89 -18.09 5.89
CA LEU A 329 -8.06 -17.39 6.87
C LEU A 329 -8.29 -18.03 8.25
N TYR A 330 -7.21 -18.45 8.89
CA TYR A 330 -7.21 -18.88 10.28
C TYR A 330 -7.20 -17.64 11.15
N HIS A 331 -8.30 -17.40 11.87
CA HIS A 331 -8.37 -16.34 12.85
C HIS A 331 -7.78 -16.83 14.18
N ILE A 332 -6.97 -15.99 14.81
CA ILE A 332 -6.31 -16.33 16.07
C ILE A 332 -6.46 -15.23 17.10
N GLU A 333 -6.43 -15.64 18.36
CA GLU A 333 -6.37 -14.79 19.52
C GLU A 333 -5.05 -15.05 20.25
N ILE A 334 -4.32 -13.98 20.55
CA ILE A 334 -3.07 -14.01 21.30
C ILE A 334 -3.31 -13.29 22.61
N ILE A 335 -3.04 -13.98 23.72
CA ILE A 335 -3.24 -13.47 25.08
C ILE A 335 -1.89 -13.55 25.80
N ALA A 336 -1.32 -12.39 26.17
CA ALA A 336 -0.11 -12.30 26.96
C ALA A 336 -0.47 -12.03 28.42
N ARG A 337 0.16 -12.72 29.37
CA ARG A 337 -0.05 -12.55 30.80
C ARG A 337 1.28 -12.64 31.56
N ASP A 338 1.56 -11.66 32.41
CA ASP A 338 2.69 -11.73 33.34
C ASP A 338 2.28 -12.26 34.73
N GLU A 339 3.28 -12.48 35.59
CA GLU A 339 3.10 -12.93 36.97
C GLU A 339 2.39 -11.89 37.86
N GLU A 340 2.45 -10.61 37.50
CA GLU A 340 1.82 -9.49 38.21
C GLU A 340 0.33 -9.32 37.84
N GLY A 341 -0.17 -10.11 36.88
CA GLY A 341 -1.56 -10.12 36.43
C GLY A 341 -1.88 -9.16 35.28
N SER A 342 -0.90 -8.44 34.74
CA SER A 342 -1.06 -7.63 33.53
C SER A 342 -1.42 -8.53 32.35
N THR A 343 -2.42 -8.14 31.55
CA THR A 343 -2.88 -8.95 30.41
C THR A 343 -3.08 -8.09 29.17
N ASP A 344 -2.46 -8.47 28.05
CA ASP A 344 -2.76 -7.93 26.71
C ASP A 344 -3.43 -8.97 25.84
N LYS A 345 -4.26 -8.50 24.92
CA LYS A 345 -5.05 -9.34 24.04
C LYS A 345 -5.12 -8.74 22.64
N VAL A 346 -4.68 -9.51 21.66
CA VAL A 346 -4.69 -9.13 20.25
C VAL A 346 -5.37 -10.22 19.42
N LYS A 347 -6.23 -9.81 18.49
CA LYS A 347 -6.77 -10.70 17.45
C LYS A 347 -6.00 -10.49 16.14
N SER A 348 -5.70 -11.59 15.47
CA SER A 348 -4.99 -11.61 14.19
C SER A 348 -5.58 -12.68 13.27
N TYR A 349 -5.02 -12.81 12.08
CA TYR A 349 -5.33 -13.90 11.16
C TYR A 349 -4.13 -14.21 10.26
N PHE A 350 -4.12 -15.41 9.67
CA PHE A 350 -3.18 -15.78 8.60
C PHE A 350 -3.84 -16.74 7.61
N GLY A 351 -3.34 -16.81 6.37
CA GLY A 351 -3.72 -17.84 5.40
C GLY A 351 -2.58 -18.82 5.17
N MET A 352 -2.89 -20.12 5.12
CA MET A 352 -1.91 -21.16 4.77
C MET A 352 -1.69 -21.16 3.27
N ARG A 353 -0.54 -20.63 2.81
CA ARG A 353 -0.16 -20.62 1.40
C ARG A 353 1.35 -20.50 1.24
N THR A 354 1.84 -20.83 0.04
CA THR A 354 3.22 -20.54 -0.39
C THR A 354 3.24 -19.98 -1.81
N TYR A 355 4.18 -19.08 -2.10
CA TYR A 355 4.46 -18.58 -3.44
C TYR A 355 5.89 -18.97 -3.81
N THR A 356 6.05 -19.65 -4.94
CA THR A 356 7.32 -20.24 -5.36
C THR A 356 7.58 -20.05 -6.84
N MET A 357 8.85 -20.22 -7.22
CA MET A 357 9.28 -20.29 -8.61
C MET A 357 9.75 -21.71 -8.90
N GLU A 358 9.05 -22.41 -9.79
CA GLU A 358 9.32 -23.83 -10.08
C GLU A 358 9.28 -24.09 -11.58
N GLN A 359 10.09 -25.03 -12.05
CA GLN A 359 10.09 -25.40 -13.47
C GLN A 359 8.93 -26.36 -13.77
N ASP A 360 8.21 -26.11 -14.86
CA ASP A 360 7.25 -27.07 -15.40
C ASP A 360 7.97 -28.23 -16.14
N ALA A 361 7.19 -29.22 -16.57
CA ALA A 361 7.71 -30.38 -17.31
C ALA A 361 8.38 -30.03 -18.65
N LYS A 362 8.17 -28.82 -19.19
CA LYS A 362 8.82 -28.32 -20.41
C LYS A 362 10.07 -27.46 -20.10
N GLY A 363 10.44 -27.33 -18.82
CA GLY A 363 11.58 -26.55 -18.36
C GLY A 363 11.31 -25.05 -18.27
N HIS A 364 10.07 -24.59 -18.43
CA HIS A 364 9.74 -23.17 -18.23
C HIS A 364 9.64 -22.86 -16.74
N MET A 365 10.28 -21.79 -16.29
CA MET A 365 10.10 -21.28 -14.93
C MET A 365 8.68 -20.72 -14.77
N ARG A 366 7.96 -21.16 -13.74
CA ARG A 366 6.57 -20.81 -13.43
C ARG A 366 6.46 -20.14 -12.08
N PHE A 367 5.58 -19.14 -12.01
CA PHE A 367 5.01 -18.71 -10.74
C PHE A 367 4.05 -19.78 -10.24
N CYS A 368 4.24 -20.22 -9.00
CA CYS A 368 3.44 -21.25 -8.36
C CYS A 368 2.77 -20.73 -7.10
N LEU A 369 1.50 -21.12 -6.91
CA LEU A 369 0.76 -20.99 -5.67
C LEU A 369 0.55 -22.40 -5.11
N ASN A 370 1.01 -22.64 -3.88
CA ASN A 370 0.89 -23.95 -3.24
C ASN A 370 1.54 -25.07 -4.07
N HIS A 371 2.74 -24.80 -4.60
CA HIS A 371 3.53 -25.71 -5.46
C HIS A 371 2.83 -26.12 -6.76
N LYS A 372 1.84 -25.36 -7.21
CA LYS A 372 1.14 -25.58 -8.47
C LYS A 372 1.27 -24.34 -9.36
N PRO A 373 1.61 -24.50 -10.65
CA PRO A 373 1.64 -23.39 -11.59
C PRO A 373 0.34 -22.61 -11.53
N TYR A 374 0.44 -21.30 -11.37
CA TYR A 374 -0.71 -20.42 -11.20
C TYR A 374 -0.58 -19.22 -12.13
N PHE A 375 -1.48 -19.12 -13.09
CA PHE A 375 -1.43 -18.05 -14.10
C PHE A 375 -1.99 -16.73 -13.54
N ILE A 376 -1.15 -15.71 -13.51
CA ILE A 376 -1.52 -14.37 -13.03
C ILE A 376 -2.36 -13.67 -14.10
N LYS A 377 -3.62 -13.36 -13.76
CA LYS A 377 -4.53 -12.52 -14.53
C LYS A 377 -4.73 -11.25 -13.73
N GLY A 378 -3.80 -10.32 -13.88
CA GLY A 378 -3.75 -9.11 -13.06
C GLY A 378 -4.27 -7.86 -13.75
N VAL A 379 -4.58 -6.87 -12.93
CA VAL A 379 -4.94 -5.52 -13.37
C VAL A 379 -4.24 -4.50 -12.47
N LEU A 380 -3.72 -3.44 -13.08
CA LEU A 380 -2.96 -2.39 -12.40
C LEU A 380 -3.90 -1.45 -11.65
N ASP A 381 -3.59 -1.12 -10.40
CA ASP A 381 -4.40 -0.28 -9.52
C ASP A 381 -3.58 0.92 -9.01
N GLN A 382 -3.94 2.13 -9.45
CA GLN A 382 -3.32 3.39 -9.02
C GLN A 382 -3.73 3.79 -7.59
N GLY A 383 -4.87 3.33 -7.09
CA GLY A 383 -5.40 3.72 -5.79
C GLY A 383 -5.82 5.19 -5.68
N TYR A 384 -6.32 5.81 -6.76
CA TYR A 384 -6.83 7.18 -6.77
C TYR A 384 -8.35 7.24 -6.84
N TRP A 385 -8.93 8.18 -6.08
CA TRP A 385 -10.36 8.44 -5.95
C TRP A 385 -10.65 9.90 -6.33
N PRO A 386 -11.71 10.19 -7.12
CA PRO A 386 -11.99 11.55 -7.55
C PRO A 386 -12.38 12.47 -6.38
N ASP A 387 -12.92 11.91 -5.30
CA ASP A 387 -13.41 12.61 -4.11
C ASP A 387 -12.41 12.55 -2.94
N GLY A 388 -11.55 11.53 -2.87
CA GLY A 388 -10.61 11.29 -1.76
C GLY A 388 -9.11 11.23 -2.13
N LEU A 389 -8.74 11.39 -3.41
CA LEU A 389 -7.37 11.24 -3.92
C LEU A 389 -6.75 9.89 -3.52
N MET A 390 -5.68 9.83 -2.72
CA MET A 390 -5.14 8.52 -2.28
C MET A 390 -6.01 7.83 -1.22
N THR A 391 -7.01 8.51 -0.65
CA THR A 391 -7.82 7.96 0.44
C THR A 391 -9.14 7.41 -0.11
N ALA A 392 -9.37 6.10 0.03
CA ALA A 392 -10.67 5.52 -0.31
C ALA A 392 -11.78 6.09 0.60
N PRO A 393 -12.98 6.38 0.07
CA PRO A 393 -14.06 6.97 0.87
C PRO A 393 -14.55 6.05 2.00
N CYS A 394 -14.48 4.72 1.81
CA CYS A 394 -14.80 3.70 2.82
C CYS A 394 -14.41 2.28 2.37
N ASP A 395 -14.44 1.30 3.28
CA ASP A 395 -14.28 -0.13 2.99
C ASP A 395 -15.16 -0.63 1.83
N ALA A 396 -16.40 -0.14 1.71
CA ALA A 396 -17.31 -0.57 0.66
C ALA A 396 -16.80 -0.22 -0.76
N ALA A 397 -16.03 0.86 -0.88
CA ALA A 397 -15.40 1.27 -2.14
C ALA A 397 -14.25 0.33 -2.51
N LEU A 398 -13.37 0.02 -1.54
CA LEU A 398 -12.29 -0.97 -1.71
C LEU A 398 -12.85 -2.35 -2.11
N ILE A 399 -13.90 -2.80 -1.41
CA ILE A 399 -14.57 -4.08 -1.70
C ILE A 399 -15.18 -4.09 -3.10
N TYR A 400 -15.73 -2.96 -3.55
CA TYR A 400 -16.34 -2.86 -4.88
C TYR A 400 -15.31 -3.07 -5.99
N ASP A 401 -14.16 -2.40 -5.92
CA ASP A 401 -13.10 -2.55 -6.92
C ASP A 401 -12.61 -4.02 -6.95
N ILE A 402 -12.29 -4.62 -5.80
CA ILE A 402 -11.84 -6.02 -5.68
C ILE A 402 -12.87 -7.00 -6.26
N LYS A 403 -14.14 -6.90 -5.84
CA LYS A 403 -15.20 -7.80 -6.30
C LYS A 403 -15.49 -7.63 -7.79
N THR A 404 -15.40 -6.41 -8.31
CA THR A 404 -15.65 -6.14 -9.72
C THR A 404 -14.56 -6.74 -10.59
N MET A 405 -13.28 -6.57 -10.22
CA MET A 405 -12.18 -7.20 -10.95
C MET A 405 -12.27 -8.72 -10.91
N LYS A 406 -12.61 -9.29 -9.75
CA LYS A 406 -12.84 -10.74 -9.61
C LYS A 406 -13.98 -11.24 -10.49
N LYS A 407 -15.09 -10.50 -10.59
CA LYS A 407 -16.24 -10.81 -11.47
C LYS A 407 -15.88 -10.79 -12.96
N LEU A 408 -14.80 -10.10 -13.34
CA LEU A 408 -14.32 -10.00 -14.72
C LEU A 408 -13.26 -11.06 -15.09
N GLY A 409 -12.68 -11.76 -14.12
CA GLY A 409 -11.66 -12.80 -14.40
C GLY A 409 -10.27 -12.53 -13.91
N PHE A 410 -10.07 -11.36 -13.31
CA PHE A 410 -8.81 -11.06 -12.66
C PHE A 410 -8.73 -11.78 -11.32
N ASN A 411 -7.55 -12.31 -11.03
CA ASN A 411 -7.20 -12.94 -9.77
C ASN A 411 -6.07 -12.20 -9.04
N THR A 412 -5.58 -11.10 -9.62
CA THR A 412 -4.50 -10.27 -9.07
C THR A 412 -4.78 -8.78 -9.26
N LEU A 413 -4.42 -7.97 -8.25
CA LEU A 413 -4.29 -6.52 -8.35
C LEU A 413 -2.82 -6.14 -8.21
N ARG A 414 -2.29 -5.30 -9.09
CA ARG A 414 -0.95 -4.71 -8.91
C ARG A 414 -1.10 -3.32 -8.33
N LYS A 415 -0.80 -3.14 -7.04
CA LYS A 415 -0.85 -1.84 -6.39
C LYS A 415 0.38 -1.05 -6.84
N HIS A 416 0.14 -0.06 -7.69
CA HIS A 416 1.19 0.59 -8.46
C HIS A 416 1.82 1.73 -7.66
N ILE A 417 3.12 1.61 -7.38
CA ILE A 417 4.01 2.58 -6.72
C ILE A 417 3.35 3.38 -5.58
N LYS A 418 2.55 2.68 -4.76
CA LYS A 418 1.78 3.20 -3.64
C LYS A 418 1.66 2.10 -2.60
N ILE A 419 1.63 2.44 -1.32
CA ILE A 419 1.23 1.53 -0.24
C ILE A 419 -0.16 1.94 0.23
N GLU A 420 -1.14 1.04 0.15
CA GLU A 420 -2.49 1.33 0.68
C GLU A 420 -2.59 1.17 2.20
N GLU A 421 -3.69 1.70 2.76
CA GLU A 421 -4.12 1.34 4.11
C GLU A 421 -4.26 -0.18 4.29
N SER A 422 -3.97 -0.70 5.49
CA SER A 422 -3.99 -2.17 5.74
C SER A 422 -5.31 -2.84 5.40
N ARG A 423 -6.40 -2.06 5.42
CA ARG A 423 -7.76 -2.50 5.09
C ARG A 423 -7.91 -2.96 3.65
N TYR A 424 -7.16 -2.37 2.72
CA TYR A 424 -7.11 -2.85 1.33
C TYR A 424 -6.59 -4.29 1.27
N TYR A 425 -5.43 -4.57 1.88
CA TYR A 425 -4.86 -5.93 1.89
C TYR A 425 -5.74 -6.92 2.66
N TYR A 426 -6.34 -6.51 3.77
CA TYR A 426 -7.32 -7.34 4.49
C TYR A 426 -8.50 -7.75 3.60
N HIS A 427 -8.98 -6.83 2.76
CA HIS A 427 -10.05 -7.16 1.82
C HIS A 427 -9.57 -8.05 0.69
N CYS A 428 -8.33 -7.91 0.20
CA CYS A 428 -7.72 -8.84 -0.76
C CYS A 428 -7.56 -10.26 -0.15
N ASP A 429 -7.08 -10.34 1.10
CA ASP A 429 -6.93 -11.59 1.85
C ASP A 429 -8.27 -12.33 1.96
N ARG A 430 -9.30 -11.68 2.49
CA ARG A 430 -10.59 -12.35 2.78
C ARG A 430 -11.46 -12.58 1.55
N LEU A 431 -11.31 -11.76 0.50
CA LEU A 431 -12.08 -11.92 -0.73
C LEU A 431 -11.37 -12.81 -1.75
N GLY A 432 -10.10 -13.17 -1.52
CA GLY A 432 -9.30 -13.99 -2.42
C GLY A 432 -8.91 -13.23 -3.68
N MET A 433 -7.91 -12.35 -3.56
CA MET A 433 -7.30 -11.58 -4.64
C MET A 433 -5.80 -11.49 -4.36
N LEU A 434 -4.93 -11.92 -5.28
CA LEU A 434 -3.48 -11.73 -5.14
C LEU A 434 -3.14 -10.24 -5.27
N VAL A 435 -2.04 -9.84 -4.65
CA VAL A 435 -1.48 -8.50 -4.76
C VAL A 435 -0.04 -8.58 -5.25
N VAL A 436 0.27 -7.86 -6.32
CA VAL A 436 1.64 -7.45 -6.63
C VAL A 436 1.84 -6.09 -5.98
N GLN A 437 2.79 -5.99 -5.05
CA GLN A 437 3.04 -4.76 -4.32
C GLN A 437 4.31 -4.10 -4.84
N ASP A 438 4.14 -2.96 -5.48
CA ASP A 438 5.25 -2.12 -5.91
C ASP A 438 5.80 -1.33 -4.72
N MET A 439 7.12 -1.13 -4.67
CA MET A 439 7.71 -0.09 -3.82
C MET A 439 7.38 1.29 -4.41
N VAL A 440 7.34 2.31 -3.56
CA VAL A 440 6.98 3.66 -3.99
C VAL A 440 8.18 4.30 -4.68
N SER A 441 8.03 4.68 -5.95
CA SER A 441 9.09 5.40 -6.66
C SER A 441 9.25 6.83 -6.14
N GLY A 442 10.49 7.25 -5.90
CA GLY A 442 10.86 8.65 -5.63
C GLY A 442 11.87 9.18 -6.64
N GLY A 443 12.66 10.16 -6.25
CA GLY A 443 13.75 10.69 -7.08
C GLY A 443 13.39 12.06 -7.64
N SER A 444 14.38 12.75 -8.18
CA SER A 444 14.19 14.12 -8.64
C SER A 444 13.35 14.17 -9.93
N THR A 445 13.65 15.08 -10.85
CA THR A 445 12.90 15.19 -12.11
C THR A 445 13.34 14.10 -13.08
N TYR A 446 12.41 13.24 -13.49
CA TYR A 446 12.67 12.21 -14.49
C TYR A 446 12.85 12.79 -15.90
N ASP A 447 13.83 12.26 -16.63
CA ASP A 447 13.97 12.52 -18.07
C ASP A 447 12.93 11.68 -18.85
N LYS A 448 11.75 12.27 -19.11
CA LYS A 448 10.62 11.59 -19.77
C LYS A 448 11.00 10.95 -21.12
N PRO A 449 11.76 11.61 -22.02
CA PRO A 449 12.31 10.95 -23.20
C PRO A 449 13.05 9.64 -22.87
N LEU A 450 13.96 9.67 -21.91
CA LEU A 450 14.77 8.51 -21.55
C LEU A 450 13.97 7.40 -20.86
N VAL A 451 13.18 7.72 -19.84
CA VAL A 451 12.52 6.71 -19.00
C VAL A 451 11.18 6.24 -19.57
N THR A 452 10.52 7.03 -20.42
CA THR A 452 9.17 6.71 -20.91
C THR A 452 9.12 6.48 -22.43
N TYR A 453 9.76 7.33 -23.24
CA TYR A 453 9.54 7.34 -24.69
C TYR A 453 10.49 6.40 -25.44
N LEU A 454 11.79 6.49 -25.16
CA LEU A 454 12.81 5.68 -25.82
C LEU A 454 12.64 4.17 -25.57
N PRO A 455 12.25 3.69 -24.37
CA PRO A 455 12.02 2.27 -24.16
C PRO A 455 10.85 1.73 -24.98
N ASN A 456 9.79 2.52 -25.16
CA ASN A 456 8.66 2.15 -26.02
C ASN A 456 9.04 2.11 -27.50
N LEU A 457 9.90 3.03 -27.97
CA LEU A 457 10.37 3.09 -29.36
C LEU A 457 11.42 2.01 -29.67
N PHE A 458 12.36 1.79 -28.76
CA PHE A 458 13.55 0.95 -28.92
C PHE A 458 13.70 -0.06 -27.77
N PRO A 459 12.72 -0.96 -27.54
CA PRO A 459 12.70 -1.83 -26.37
C PRO A 459 13.96 -2.70 -26.27
N ASN A 460 14.41 -3.31 -27.37
CA ASN A 460 15.57 -4.20 -27.36
C ASN A 460 16.91 -3.52 -27.00
N ILE A 461 17.01 -2.21 -27.18
CA ILE A 461 18.23 -1.44 -26.87
C ILE A 461 18.16 -0.91 -25.44
N MET A 462 16.98 -0.41 -25.06
CA MET A 462 16.77 0.23 -23.77
C MET A 462 16.50 -0.76 -22.63
N GLN A 463 16.13 -2.01 -22.93
CA GLN A 463 15.73 -2.99 -21.92
C GLN A 463 16.81 -3.26 -20.88
N THR A 464 18.10 -3.15 -21.20
CA THR A 464 19.20 -3.45 -20.27
C THR A 464 20.17 -2.29 -20.10
N LEU A 465 19.68 -1.05 -20.16
CA LEU A 465 20.50 0.14 -19.89
C LEU A 465 21.01 0.08 -18.44
N ASP A 466 22.26 0.47 -18.22
CA ASP A 466 22.93 0.43 -16.91
C ASP A 466 22.22 1.33 -15.90
N ASP A 467 22.00 0.85 -14.68
CA ASP A 467 21.43 1.62 -13.56
C ASP A 467 22.43 1.78 -12.39
N SER A 468 23.71 1.49 -12.63
CA SER A 468 24.78 1.62 -11.64
C SER A 468 25.12 3.09 -11.36
N ALA A 469 26.12 3.31 -10.51
CA ALA A 469 26.62 4.63 -10.16
C ALA A 469 26.95 5.55 -11.36
N LYS A 470 27.25 4.97 -12.53
CA LYS A 470 27.48 5.73 -13.77
C LYS A 470 26.21 6.38 -14.33
N SER A 471 25.05 5.79 -14.05
CA SER A 471 23.76 6.15 -14.65
C SER A 471 22.75 6.77 -13.69
N TYR A 472 23.04 6.83 -12.38
CA TYR A 472 22.16 7.42 -11.37
C TYR A 472 21.58 8.79 -11.77
N LYS A 473 22.38 9.64 -12.41
CA LYS A 473 21.93 10.97 -12.87
C LYS A 473 20.80 10.88 -13.88
N PHE A 474 20.86 9.92 -14.79
CA PHE A 474 19.89 9.77 -15.88
C PHE A 474 18.56 9.16 -15.39
N LEU A 475 18.60 8.39 -14.29
CA LEU A 475 17.43 7.80 -13.65
C LEU A 475 16.92 8.61 -12.46
N ALA A 476 17.31 9.90 -12.34
CA ALA A 476 16.89 10.82 -11.29
C ALA A 476 17.24 10.38 -9.85
N ARG A 477 18.37 9.68 -9.68
CA ARG A 477 18.78 9.04 -8.41
C ARG A 477 20.22 9.35 -7.97
N SER A 478 20.74 10.53 -8.33
CA SER A 478 22.11 10.95 -7.95
C SER A 478 22.35 11.04 -6.44
N ASP A 479 21.33 11.38 -5.65
CA ASP A 479 21.46 11.62 -4.21
C ASP A 479 21.66 10.32 -3.42
N ALA A 480 22.75 10.25 -2.63
CA ALA A 480 23.07 9.09 -1.81
C ALA A 480 22.10 8.92 -0.63
N ALA A 481 21.69 10.02 0.02
CA ALA A 481 20.70 9.98 1.08
C ALA A 481 19.36 9.47 0.54
N GLY A 482 19.00 9.90 -0.67
CA GLY A 482 17.79 9.41 -1.33
C GLY A 482 17.80 7.92 -1.67
N ARG A 483 18.97 7.36 -2.03
CA ARG A 483 19.13 5.91 -2.20
C ARG A 483 19.00 5.17 -0.86
N GLN A 484 19.64 5.67 0.20
CA GLN A 484 19.56 5.08 1.53
C GLN A 484 18.12 5.08 2.06
N ALA A 485 17.41 6.20 1.91
CA ALA A 485 16.02 6.33 2.33
C ALA A 485 15.09 5.39 1.55
N PHE A 486 15.26 5.24 0.23
CA PHE A 486 14.49 4.26 -0.54
C PHE A 486 14.73 2.83 -0.02
N VAL A 487 15.98 2.44 0.24
CA VAL A 487 16.29 1.10 0.79
C VAL A 487 15.67 0.93 2.17
N ALA A 488 15.68 1.96 3.02
CA ALA A 488 15.02 1.93 4.33
C ALA A 488 13.50 1.79 4.22
N GLU A 489 12.84 2.56 3.34
CA GLU A 489 11.40 2.47 3.09
C GLU A 489 11.02 1.11 2.48
N MET A 490 11.82 0.57 1.56
CA MET A 490 11.64 -0.77 0.99
C MET A 490 11.66 -1.86 2.07
N ARG A 491 12.68 -1.85 2.95
CA ARG A 491 12.79 -2.81 4.07
C ARG A 491 11.62 -2.68 5.03
N SER A 492 11.21 -1.45 5.31
CA SER A 492 10.10 -1.12 6.21
C SER A 492 8.76 -1.56 5.63
N THR A 493 8.54 -1.36 4.33
CA THR A 493 7.35 -1.82 3.60
C THR A 493 7.22 -3.34 3.64
N ALA A 494 8.28 -4.06 3.29
CA ALA A 494 8.28 -5.51 3.30
C ALA A 494 8.07 -6.08 4.72
N SER A 495 8.64 -5.42 5.74
CA SER A 495 8.47 -5.80 7.14
C SER A 495 7.07 -5.54 7.67
N TYR A 496 6.47 -4.40 7.30
CA TYR A 496 5.12 -4.00 7.71
C TYR A 496 4.05 -4.90 7.09
N LEU A 497 4.20 -5.21 5.81
CA LEU A 497 3.21 -5.97 5.04
C LEU A 497 3.50 -7.48 5.00
N LYS A 498 4.51 -7.96 5.75
CA LYS A 498 4.99 -9.37 5.71
C LYS A 498 3.88 -10.40 5.95
N ASN A 499 2.90 -10.06 6.78
CA ASN A 499 1.79 -10.96 7.14
C ASN A 499 0.63 -10.96 6.14
N CYS A 500 0.58 -10.02 5.19
CA CYS A 500 -0.49 -9.99 4.19
C CYS A 500 -0.47 -11.25 3.33
N THR A 501 -1.53 -12.05 3.42
CA THR A 501 -1.62 -13.36 2.76
C THR A 501 -1.62 -13.20 1.24
N SER A 502 -2.32 -12.17 0.76
CA SER A 502 -2.56 -11.83 -0.64
C SER A 502 -1.33 -11.33 -1.37
N ILE A 503 -0.37 -10.69 -0.69
CA ILE A 503 0.81 -10.15 -1.36
C ILE A 503 1.65 -11.32 -1.86
N ALA A 504 1.77 -11.43 -3.17
CA ALA A 504 2.33 -12.55 -3.88
C ALA A 504 3.70 -12.25 -4.48
N ILE A 505 3.91 -11.00 -4.91
CA ILE A 505 5.13 -10.55 -5.56
C ILE A 505 5.49 -9.17 -5.01
N TRP A 506 6.77 -8.95 -4.74
CA TRP A 506 7.33 -7.62 -4.51
C TRP A 506 7.91 -7.08 -5.81
N THR A 507 7.51 -5.87 -6.21
CA THR A 507 8.11 -5.17 -7.36
C THR A 507 8.95 -4.00 -6.85
N ILE A 508 10.25 -3.97 -7.11
CA ILE A 508 11.13 -2.93 -6.58
C ILE A 508 11.02 -1.65 -7.43
N PHE A 509 11.21 -1.76 -8.74
CA PHE A 509 11.15 -0.63 -9.66
C PHE A 509 10.13 -0.82 -10.77
N ASN A 510 9.58 0.30 -11.23
CA ASN A 510 8.68 0.37 -12.37
C ASN A 510 9.22 1.33 -13.41
N GLU A 511 9.38 0.87 -14.66
CA GLU A 511 9.78 1.69 -15.82
C GLU A 511 11.04 2.54 -15.61
N GLY A 512 11.96 2.11 -14.75
CA GLY A 512 13.16 2.87 -14.41
C GLY A 512 12.98 4.08 -13.53
N TRP A 513 11.78 4.30 -12.99
CA TRP A 513 11.47 5.49 -12.22
C TRP A 513 12.25 5.51 -10.91
N GLY A 514 13.32 6.30 -10.93
CA GLY A 514 14.19 6.40 -9.79
C GLY A 514 14.96 5.11 -9.52
N GLN A 515 15.16 4.28 -10.54
CA GLN A 515 15.83 2.98 -10.44
C GLN A 515 17.34 3.14 -10.19
N PHE A 516 17.88 2.26 -9.36
CA PHE A 516 19.31 2.15 -9.07
C PHE A 516 19.64 0.77 -8.53
N ASP A 517 20.83 0.27 -8.84
CA ASP A 517 21.39 -0.97 -8.27
C ASP A 517 20.40 -2.16 -8.28
N ALA A 518 19.54 -2.27 -9.31
CA ALA A 518 18.51 -3.32 -9.36
C ALA A 518 19.13 -4.73 -9.39
N ALA A 519 20.41 -4.85 -9.74
CA ALA A 519 21.17 -6.09 -9.64
C ALA A 519 21.32 -6.64 -8.21
N THR A 520 21.34 -5.78 -7.17
CA THR A 520 21.67 -6.18 -5.78
C THR A 520 20.49 -6.02 -4.81
N LEU A 521 19.59 -5.07 -5.05
CA LEU A 521 18.44 -4.82 -4.15
C LEU A 521 17.53 -6.04 -3.91
N PRO A 522 17.31 -6.96 -4.88
CA PRO A 522 16.55 -8.19 -4.62
C PRO A 522 17.12 -9.04 -3.49
N ASP A 523 18.45 -9.12 -3.33
CA ASP A 523 19.08 -9.90 -2.27
C ASP A 523 18.88 -9.26 -0.89
N ILE A 524 18.94 -7.92 -0.83
CA ILE A 524 18.61 -7.15 0.38
C ILE A 524 17.15 -7.40 0.78
N LEU A 525 16.23 -7.37 -0.20
CA LEU A 525 14.81 -7.60 0.06
C LEU A 525 14.54 -9.06 0.46
N LYS A 526 15.20 -10.05 -0.15
CA LYS A 526 15.13 -11.47 0.23
C LYS A 526 15.59 -11.71 1.67
N PHE A 527 16.54 -10.93 2.18
CA PHE A 527 16.95 -11.01 3.59
C PHE A 527 15.81 -10.64 4.55
N ILE A 528 14.96 -9.69 4.17
CA ILE A 528 13.78 -9.28 4.97
C ILE A 528 12.60 -10.23 4.74
N ASP A 529 12.35 -10.60 3.48
CA ASP A 529 11.26 -11.48 3.11
C ASP A 529 11.62 -12.42 1.96
N ASN A 530 11.93 -13.67 2.31
CA ASN A 530 12.21 -14.74 1.36
C ASN A 530 10.98 -15.62 1.05
N THR A 531 9.78 -15.20 1.45
CA THR A 531 8.54 -15.99 1.31
C THR A 531 7.76 -15.67 0.03
N ARG A 532 8.28 -14.74 -0.78
CA ARG A 532 7.64 -14.20 -1.98
C ARG A 532 8.68 -13.99 -3.09
N PRO A 533 8.34 -14.29 -4.35
CA PRO A 533 9.13 -13.87 -5.50
C PRO A 533 9.26 -12.35 -5.63
N ILE A 534 10.34 -11.90 -6.27
CA ILE A 534 10.68 -10.49 -6.47
C ILE A 534 10.82 -10.17 -7.95
N ASP A 535 10.06 -9.18 -8.41
CA ASP A 535 10.26 -8.49 -9.68
C ASP A 535 11.18 -7.27 -9.47
N ALA A 536 12.44 -7.38 -9.90
CA ALA A 536 13.44 -6.36 -9.60
C ALA A 536 13.21 -5.05 -10.38
N ALA A 537 12.87 -5.19 -11.66
CA ALA A 537 12.70 -4.06 -12.59
C ALA A 537 11.58 -4.39 -13.57
N SER A 538 10.38 -3.86 -13.29
CA SER A 538 9.23 -4.05 -14.15
C SER A 538 9.36 -3.21 -15.42
N GLY A 539 9.43 -3.90 -16.57
CA GLY A 539 9.39 -3.30 -17.90
C GLY A 539 10.76 -3.06 -18.53
N TRP A 540 11.46 -2.00 -18.09
CA TRP A 540 12.69 -1.52 -18.71
C TRP A 540 13.88 -1.57 -17.73
N PHE A 541 15.09 -1.46 -18.28
CA PHE A 541 16.36 -1.41 -17.52
C PHE A 541 16.61 -2.63 -16.62
N ASP A 542 16.19 -3.80 -17.06
CA ASP A 542 16.46 -5.08 -16.41
C ASP A 542 17.98 -5.34 -16.29
N GLN A 543 18.40 -5.68 -15.07
CA GLN A 543 19.79 -6.01 -14.73
C GLN A 543 20.00 -7.53 -14.58
N GLY A 544 19.03 -8.36 -14.97
CA GLY A 544 19.17 -9.83 -14.94
C GLY A 544 19.04 -10.44 -13.54
N SER A 545 18.45 -9.70 -12.59
CA SER A 545 18.26 -10.09 -11.19
C SER A 545 16.78 -10.38 -10.89
N GLY A 546 16.49 -10.77 -9.65
CA GLY A 546 15.14 -11.15 -9.23
C GLY A 546 14.67 -12.44 -9.90
N ASP A 547 13.35 -12.68 -9.80
CA ASP A 547 12.73 -13.95 -10.17
C ASP A 547 11.97 -13.89 -11.51
N PHE A 548 11.82 -12.69 -12.08
CA PHE A 548 11.06 -12.44 -13.31
C PHE A 548 11.88 -11.75 -14.40
N ASN A 549 11.63 -12.17 -15.65
CA ASN A 549 11.87 -11.35 -16.84
C ASN A 549 10.58 -10.58 -17.13
N SER A 550 10.56 -9.32 -16.68
CA SER A 550 9.35 -8.49 -16.57
C SER A 550 9.22 -7.54 -17.76
N ILE A 551 8.09 -7.57 -18.46
CA ILE A 551 7.92 -6.94 -19.78
C ILE A 551 6.72 -6.00 -19.78
N HIS A 552 6.94 -4.77 -20.24
CA HIS A 552 5.87 -3.83 -20.58
C HIS A 552 5.64 -3.88 -22.10
N ASN A 553 4.42 -4.16 -22.53
CA ASN A 553 4.09 -4.15 -23.96
C ASN A 553 2.67 -3.64 -24.24
N TYR A 554 2.62 -2.43 -24.77
CA TYR A 554 1.39 -1.70 -25.07
C TYR A 554 1.00 -1.70 -26.56
N PHE A 555 1.97 -1.94 -27.45
CA PHE A 555 1.81 -1.61 -28.88
C PHE A 555 2.08 -2.78 -29.83
N ARG A 556 2.72 -3.84 -29.34
CA ARG A 556 3.20 -4.96 -30.16
C ARG A 556 2.48 -6.23 -29.76
N LYS A 557 2.41 -7.20 -30.68
CA LYS A 557 1.90 -8.53 -30.35
C LYS A 557 2.75 -9.16 -29.23
N PRO A 558 2.16 -9.59 -28.10
CA PRO A 558 2.91 -10.22 -27.01
C PRO A 558 3.62 -11.50 -27.43
N SER A 559 4.74 -11.79 -26.78
CA SER A 559 5.54 -12.99 -26.99
C SER A 559 6.21 -13.42 -25.67
N VAL A 560 6.81 -14.62 -25.66
CA VAL A 560 7.59 -15.15 -24.54
C VAL A 560 9.05 -15.20 -24.97
N PRO A 561 9.85 -14.17 -24.69
CA PRO A 561 11.27 -14.16 -25.03
C PRO A 561 12.06 -15.18 -24.21
N VAL A 562 13.13 -15.71 -24.79
CA VAL A 562 14.09 -16.56 -24.07
C VAL A 562 14.91 -15.69 -23.13
N ASP A 563 14.86 -15.98 -21.84
CA ASP A 563 15.69 -15.31 -20.84
C ASP A 563 16.97 -16.12 -20.57
N LYS A 564 18.13 -15.47 -20.70
CA LYS A 564 19.44 -16.10 -20.44
C LYS A 564 19.61 -16.51 -18.97
N HIS A 565 18.90 -15.85 -18.07
CA HIS A 565 18.90 -16.14 -16.63
C HIS A 565 17.86 -17.20 -16.22
N LYS A 566 17.05 -17.70 -17.18
CA LYS A 566 16.00 -18.71 -16.96
C LYS A 566 14.95 -18.29 -15.91
N ARG A 567 14.68 -16.99 -15.78
CA ARG A 567 13.62 -16.44 -14.92
C ARG A 567 12.24 -16.63 -15.56
N ALA A 568 11.18 -16.44 -14.77
CA ALA A 568 9.82 -16.52 -15.29
C ALA A 568 9.48 -15.33 -16.19
N CYS A 569 8.92 -15.59 -17.36
CA CYS A 569 8.43 -14.53 -18.24
C CYS A 569 7.12 -13.96 -17.70
N PHE A 570 7.07 -12.65 -17.47
CA PHE A 570 5.90 -11.96 -16.92
C PHE A 570 5.59 -10.71 -17.74
N LEU A 571 4.37 -10.63 -18.29
CA LEU A 571 3.89 -9.45 -19.00
C LEU A 571 3.32 -8.45 -17.97
N SER A 572 4.22 -7.80 -17.24
CA SER A 572 3.92 -7.03 -16.04
C SER A 572 3.17 -5.72 -16.27
N GLU A 573 3.06 -5.25 -17.53
CA GLU A 573 2.06 -4.28 -17.98
C GLU A 573 1.71 -4.46 -19.46
N CYS A 574 0.42 -4.35 -19.79
CA CYS A 574 -0.07 -4.38 -21.16
C CYS A 574 -1.46 -3.74 -21.29
N GLY A 575 -1.93 -3.62 -22.54
CA GLY A 575 -3.28 -3.14 -22.83
C GLY A 575 -3.35 -1.61 -22.84
N GLY A 576 -4.13 -1.01 -21.93
CA GLY A 576 -4.25 0.44 -21.88
C GLY A 576 -5.17 1.04 -22.95
N LEU A 577 -6.28 0.35 -23.26
CA LEU A 577 -7.29 0.81 -24.22
C LEU A 577 -8.06 2.02 -23.68
N THR A 578 -7.91 3.16 -24.34
CA THR A 578 -8.47 4.45 -23.98
C THR A 578 -9.86 4.62 -24.57
N TYR A 579 -10.86 4.85 -23.72
CA TYR A 579 -12.21 5.23 -24.14
C TYR A 579 -12.76 6.33 -23.24
N TYR A 580 -12.86 7.53 -23.80
CA TYR A 580 -13.46 8.68 -23.13
C TYR A 580 -14.98 8.49 -23.01
N MET A 581 -15.49 8.50 -21.78
CA MET A 581 -16.91 8.39 -21.50
C MET A 581 -17.44 9.71 -20.96
N GLU A 582 -18.19 10.42 -21.79
CA GLU A 582 -18.77 11.71 -21.41
C GLU A 582 -19.58 11.60 -20.11
N GLY A 583 -19.46 12.61 -19.25
CA GLY A 583 -20.08 12.63 -17.93
C GLY A 583 -19.27 11.95 -16.82
N HIS A 584 -18.35 11.04 -17.16
CA HIS A 584 -17.61 10.19 -16.22
C HIS A 584 -16.09 10.47 -16.17
N CYS A 585 -15.58 11.39 -17.00
CA CYS A 585 -14.18 11.81 -17.01
C CYS A 585 -13.97 13.13 -16.25
N ALA A 586 -12.92 13.20 -15.45
CA ALA A 586 -12.56 14.42 -14.73
C ALA A 586 -11.83 15.43 -15.64
N SER A 587 -11.09 14.96 -16.63
CA SER A 587 -10.41 15.81 -17.61
C SER A 587 -11.04 15.67 -19.00
N ARG A 588 -10.98 16.72 -19.81
CA ARG A 588 -11.26 16.64 -21.26
C ARG A 588 -10.03 16.19 -22.06
N LYS A 589 -8.83 16.27 -21.48
CA LYS A 589 -7.63 15.65 -22.04
C LYS A 589 -7.69 14.16 -21.75
N THR A 590 -7.16 13.37 -22.68
CA THR A 590 -7.13 11.91 -22.55
C THR A 590 -5.72 11.41 -22.78
N TYR A 591 -5.30 10.52 -21.90
CA TYR A 591 -4.06 9.77 -21.93
C TYR A 591 -4.36 8.27 -21.96
N GLY A 592 -3.49 7.54 -22.64
CA GLY A 592 -3.45 6.08 -22.72
C GLY A 592 -2.87 5.64 -24.07
N TYR A 593 -2.98 4.35 -24.39
CA TYR A 593 -2.10 3.72 -25.38
C TYR A 593 -2.81 3.40 -26.71
N ALA A 594 -4.13 3.16 -26.69
CA ALA A 594 -4.94 2.95 -27.90
C ALA A 594 -6.32 3.61 -27.79
N THR A 595 -6.65 4.59 -28.64
CA THR A 595 -7.87 5.41 -28.49
C THR A 595 -9.05 4.91 -29.30
N TYR A 596 -10.20 4.75 -28.65
CA TYR A 596 -11.45 4.28 -29.23
C TYR A 596 -12.53 5.35 -29.20
N LYS A 597 -13.33 5.42 -30.28
CA LYS A 597 -14.57 6.22 -30.33
C LYS A 597 -15.83 5.41 -29.98
N SER A 598 -15.72 4.08 -29.99
CA SER A 598 -16.84 3.16 -29.75
C SER A 598 -16.48 2.17 -28.66
N ARG A 599 -17.30 2.14 -27.61
CA ARG A 599 -17.19 1.16 -26.53
C ARG A 599 -17.32 -0.27 -27.04
N LYS A 600 -18.15 -0.50 -28.07
CA LYS A 600 -18.33 -1.82 -28.68
C LYS A 600 -17.02 -2.31 -29.29
N LYS A 601 -16.38 -1.48 -30.11
CA LYS A 601 -15.11 -1.83 -30.75
C LYS A 601 -13.97 -2.03 -29.74
N MET A 602 -13.91 -1.19 -28.69
CA MET A 602 -12.96 -1.39 -27.59
C MET A 602 -13.14 -2.75 -26.91
N ASN A 603 -14.39 -3.21 -26.70
CA ASN A 603 -14.66 -4.51 -26.09
C ASN A 603 -14.33 -5.70 -27.00
N GLU A 604 -14.55 -5.56 -28.32
CA GLU A 604 -14.13 -6.55 -29.32
C GLU A 604 -12.60 -6.70 -29.31
N ASP A 605 -11.86 -5.60 -29.34
CA ASP A 605 -10.40 -5.61 -29.35
C ASP A 605 -9.81 -6.07 -28.02
N TYR A 606 -10.41 -5.67 -26.89
CA TYR A 606 -10.06 -6.21 -25.57
C TYR A 606 -10.21 -7.74 -25.56
N GLY A 607 -11.36 -8.25 -26.02
CA GLY A 607 -11.61 -9.69 -26.08
C GLY A 607 -10.62 -10.40 -26.99
N GLN A 608 -10.33 -9.81 -28.16
CA GLN A 608 -9.34 -10.34 -29.10
C GLN A 608 -7.95 -10.45 -28.46
N PHE A 609 -7.51 -9.37 -27.81
CA PHE A 609 -6.20 -9.29 -27.16
C PHE A 609 -6.04 -10.31 -26.03
N ILE A 610 -7.02 -10.39 -25.12
CA ILE A 610 -6.97 -11.32 -23.99
C ILE A 610 -7.00 -12.78 -24.49
N HIS A 611 -8.02 -13.14 -25.26
CA HIS A 611 -8.32 -14.55 -25.56
C HIS A 611 -7.42 -15.16 -26.64
N TYR A 612 -6.95 -14.37 -27.60
CA TYR A 612 -6.20 -14.89 -28.75
C TYR A 612 -4.73 -14.46 -28.78
N GLU A 613 -4.34 -13.44 -28.02
CA GLU A 613 -2.94 -13.00 -27.99
C GLU A 613 -2.24 -13.29 -26.67
N ILE A 614 -2.92 -13.15 -25.52
CA ILE A 614 -2.31 -13.37 -24.21
C ILE A 614 -2.49 -14.80 -23.70
N LEU A 615 -3.73 -15.26 -23.49
CA LEU A 615 -3.98 -16.56 -22.84
C LEU A 615 -3.26 -17.74 -23.52
N PRO A 616 -3.17 -17.83 -24.86
CA PRO A 616 -2.44 -18.92 -25.51
C PRO A 616 -0.93 -18.97 -25.18
N LEU A 617 -0.34 -17.85 -24.73
CA LEU A 617 1.08 -17.78 -24.37
C LEU A 617 1.40 -18.48 -23.04
N GLU A 618 0.40 -18.78 -22.20
CA GLU A 618 0.58 -19.58 -20.99
C GLU A 618 1.27 -20.92 -21.33
N THR A 619 0.78 -21.58 -22.38
CA THR A 619 1.33 -22.86 -22.88
C THR A 619 2.77 -22.76 -23.38
N LYS A 620 3.24 -21.54 -23.68
CA LYS A 620 4.57 -21.21 -24.19
C LYS A 620 5.53 -20.68 -23.12
N GLY A 621 5.10 -20.57 -21.86
CA GLY A 621 5.97 -20.15 -20.76
C GLY A 621 5.58 -18.83 -20.08
N LEU A 622 4.56 -18.12 -20.57
CA LEU A 622 4.09 -16.90 -19.90
C LEU A 622 3.49 -17.27 -18.52
N CYS A 623 3.91 -16.57 -17.46
CA CYS A 623 3.40 -16.79 -16.10
C CYS A 623 2.19 -15.93 -15.75
N GLY A 624 1.95 -14.88 -16.53
CA GLY A 624 0.77 -14.05 -16.39
C GLY A 624 0.93 -12.70 -17.06
N PHE A 625 -0.08 -11.87 -16.86
CA PHE A 625 -0.13 -10.50 -17.34
C PHE A 625 -0.74 -9.55 -16.32
N ILE A 626 -0.42 -8.27 -16.41
CA ILE A 626 -1.15 -7.17 -15.76
C ILE A 626 -1.74 -6.26 -16.84
N TYR A 627 -3.05 -6.08 -16.84
CA TYR A 627 -3.74 -5.14 -17.72
C TYR A 627 -3.82 -3.75 -17.07
N THR A 628 -3.46 -2.70 -17.80
CA THR A 628 -3.62 -1.31 -17.36
C THR A 628 -5.02 -0.82 -17.74
N GLN A 629 -5.95 -0.52 -16.80
CA GLN A 629 -5.88 -0.51 -15.32
C GLN A 629 -7.29 -0.61 -14.67
N VAL A 630 -7.41 -0.62 -13.33
CA VAL A 630 -8.68 -0.80 -12.59
C VAL A 630 -9.70 0.29 -12.91
N SER A 631 -9.33 1.56 -12.78
CA SER A 631 -10.20 2.71 -13.04
C SER A 631 -9.46 3.77 -13.85
N ASP A 632 -10.23 4.64 -14.51
CA ASP A 632 -9.69 5.90 -15.01
C ASP A 632 -9.15 6.72 -13.85
N VAL A 633 -8.13 7.54 -14.11
CA VAL A 633 -7.55 8.49 -13.16
C VAL A 633 -7.21 9.77 -13.91
N GLU A 634 -7.98 10.83 -13.63
CA GLU A 634 -7.77 12.17 -14.21
C GLU A 634 -7.70 12.19 -15.75
N ASP A 635 -6.50 12.43 -16.32
CA ASP A 635 -6.25 12.43 -17.77
C ASP A 635 -6.19 11.00 -18.31
N GLU A 636 -5.83 10.00 -17.51
CA GLU A 636 -5.65 8.62 -17.93
C GLU A 636 -6.98 7.87 -17.94
N VAL A 637 -7.56 7.71 -19.13
CA VAL A 637 -8.94 7.19 -19.32
C VAL A 637 -8.98 5.78 -19.93
N ASN A 638 -7.96 4.97 -19.62
CA ASN A 638 -7.77 3.58 -20.06
C ASN A 638 -8.17 2.52 -19.01
N GLY A 639 -8.84 2.92 -17.92
CA GLY A 639 -9.29 2.02 -16.88
C GLY A 639 -10.41 1.08 -17.30
N ILE A 640 -10.68 0.05 -16.51
CA ILE A 640 -11.82 -0.85 -16.68
C ILE A 640 -13.09 -0.21 -16.11
N LEU A 641 -12.95 0.55 -15.03
CA LEU A 641 -13.99 1.38 -14.42
C LEU A 641 -13.81 2.84 -14.84
N THR A 642 -14.90 3.60 -14.87
CA THR A 642 -14.81 5.07 -14.88
C THR A 642 -14.21 5.60 -13.57
N TYR A 643 -13.68 6.83 -13.56
CA TYR A 643 -12.99 7.38 -12.39
C TYR A 643 -13.94 7.49 -11.18
N ASP A 644 -15.22 7.77 -11.42
CA ASP A 644 -16.28 7.82 -10.42
C ASP A 644 -16.84 6.44 -10.00
N ARG A 645 -16.31 5.34 -10.55
CA ARG A 645 -16.73 3.95 -10.29
C ARG A 645 -18.19 3.64 -10.67
N LYS A 646 -18.88 4.53 -11.38
CA LYS A 646 -20.30 4.33 -11.75
C LYS A 646 -20.50 3.38 -12.93
N VAL A 647 -19.50 3.22 -13.79
CA VAL A 647 -19.62 2.39 -14.99
C VAL A 647 -18.41 1.47 -15.16
N VAL A 648 -18.67 0.17 -15.31
CA VAL A 648 -17.70 -0.79 -15.85
C VAL A 648 -17.68 -0.65 -17.37
N LYS A 649 -16.54 -0.32 -17.98
CA LYS A 649 -16.36 -0.06 -19.42
C LYS A 649 -16.19 -1.36 -20.23
N ILE A 650 -15.59 -2.39 -19.64
CA ILE A 650 -15.44 -3.73 -20.24
C ILE A 650 -16.63 -4.64 -19.89
N ARG A 651 -17.02 -5.50 -20.83
CA ARG A 651 -18.08 -6.51 -20.71
C ARG A 651 -17.56 -7.93 -20.89
N THR A 652 -16.53 -8.09 -21.71
CA THR A 652 -15.88 -9.38 -21.96
C THR A 652 -15.17 -9.85 -20.69
N LYS A 653 -15.44 -11.08 -20.26
CA LYS A 653 -14.73 -11.72 -19.16
C LYS A 653 -13.51 -12.48 -19.69
N ILE A 654 -12.56 -12.75 -18.80
CA ILE A 654 -11.33 -13.51 -19.15
C ILE A 654 -11.59 -15.02 -19.24
N TRP A 655 -12.67 -15.54 -18.64
CA TRP A 655 -13.02 -16.96 -18.66
C TRP A 655 -14.22 -17.27 -19.56
#